data_AF-A0A9Q8QTR3-F1
#
_entry.id   AF-A0A9Q8QTR3-F1
#
_cell.length_a   1.000
_cell.length_b   1.000
_cell.length_c   1.000
_cell.angle_alpha   90.00
_cell.angle_beta   90.00
_cell.angle_gamma   90.00
#
_symmetry.space_group_name_H-M   'P 1'
#
loop_
_entity.id
_entity.type
_entity.pdbx_description
1 polymer ?
#
loop_
_entity_poly.entity_id
_entity_poly.type
_entity_poly.pdbx_seq_one_letter_code
_entity_poly.pdbx_strand_id
1 'polypeptide(L)'
;MESSEPTVCFSALWPSSKAKGEIKKVAAEVHEPFEDKLASFPQSYVGVRMDVCSWTITAPKGMAKSLMRQLTAEGVTAKEIDVQGRFHHSDNYATFRKLVGICTSVHMLQFRDSHPLVPLRRNDSGDLAMKEMPLHEMALQCILIEKAEWYTTMTRSAAAMIQGAEVSSVKGKATVLVMGSVDCIPRSIMAASPLQVLRPSGAGRMYHRYPTDSIAIIGMSCRFPNSETPQKFWDILQAKKIASVLPDTDSFDARFFGNTPREVEYMDPQHRLGLHLAYEALESGGHFSPSSSATKDIGCYVGMSSCDYDDESNCRAATAFSFTGTARAFASGRITHFFGLTGPSEAIDTAYGYRRSEGGGFVLLKRLSSAVADNDRILGVLAASAVNSSKGNRSITLPSSESQSDLYKHVLQRAGMHPCQVSYIEAHGTGTQKGDPIECQSIRQVFGQNPQLQLPRLRLGSVKGNIGHGGGASGVAAVVKVLLMLQHRLIPPQANFAVLNPAIPSLEEANMEIPQHLSPWEGSFRAALVNNYGASGTNVAMIMCQPPRTPFERTTSETAKPLLYPILISAHSTASLRRYCSALLRLLETHHGTLGNTLLPSVAFQLAQCQNHSLVHRITSSAGSSDELRALLRTTIDRDDAAPWKPRENPKPVVFVFAGQTGGRPLLSQEVYQESILLRRHLDRCDRALQTIGLHSIFPYIFEADSIFDLVTLHCMLFSLQYSVASSWIDTGLEVKALVGHSFGQLTALCVAGVLDVRDALKLISGRALLIQNKWSAEPGRMLSVDADAATVEGIIGSMLDGEKVEIACLNAPSNLVVAGTEAAIAKFEKAAHSSDINVRQLQVTHAFHSNLVDCIMHDYLQIIQDLPLKNPIIPIEPCSKSADAWANITPDLIARQSRDPVYFTEAILRIEQRLGPFLGRRPRRPIPSTRYSFTVQTQWHP
;
A
#
# COMPACT_ATOMS: atom_id res chain seq x y z
N MET A 1 -16.70 -22.02 28.40
CA MET A 1 -17.13 -23.30 27.82
C MET A 1 -16.33 -24.40 28.52
N GLU A 2 -16.71 -24.75 29.75
CA GLU A 2 -16.05 -25.82 30.51
C GLU A 2 -17.11 -26.85 30.87
N SER A 3 -17.09 -28.00 30.17
CA SER A 3 -17.58 -29.33 30.59
C SER A 3 -17.94 -30.29 29.44
N SER A 4 -17.91 -29.88 28.15
CA SER A 4 -18.18 -30.81 27.04
C SER A 4 -16.90 -31.44 26.47
N GLU A 5 -16.88 -32.76 26.32
CA GLU A 5 -15.84 -33.51 25.60
C GLU A 5 -15.56 -32.87 24.22
N PRO A 6 -14.29 -32.75 23.77
CA PRO A 6 -13.97 -32.18 22.45
C PRO A 6 -14.69 -32.95 21.34
N THR A 7 -15.29 -32.24 20.39
CA THR A 7 -16.02 -32.83 19.26
C THR A 7 -15.21 -32.78 17.97
N VAL A 8 -15.51 -33.71 17.07
CA VAL A 8 -15.00 -33.78 15.71
C VAL A 8 -16.19 -33.71 14.75
N CYS A 9 -16.07 -32.89 13.72
CA CYS A 9 -17.02 -32.81 12.63
C CYS A 9 -16.51 -33.64 11.43
N PHE A 10 -17.38 -34.38 10.77
CA PHE A 10 -17.05 -35.09 9.55
C PHE A 10 -18.20 -35.04 8.55
N SER A 11 -17.84 -35.00 7.27
CA SER A 11 -18.77 -35.18 6.16
C SER A 11 -19.14 -36.65 6.00
N ALA A 12 -20.41 -36.94 5.76
CA ALA A 12 -20.97 -38.26 5.49
C ALA A 12 -21.73 -38.23 4.16
N LEU A 13 -21.24 -38.96 3.18
CA LEU A 13 -21.81 -39.04 1.83
C LEU A 13 -22.34 -40.45 1.56
N TRP A 14 -23.66 -40.57 1.39
CA TRP A 14 -24.29 -41.86 1.05
C TRP A 14 -24.11 -42.19 -0.45
N PRO A 15 -23.71 -43.42 -0.81
CA PRO A 15 -23.44 -43.80 -2.19
C PRO A 15 -24.71 -43.79 -3.05
N SER A 16 -24.63 -43.16 -4.23
CA SER A 16 -25.79 -42.96 -5.12
C SER A 16 -26.15 -44.16 -6.00
N SER A 17 -25.45 -45.30 -5.91
CA SER A 17 -25.44 -46.33 -6.96
C SER A 17 -26.32 -47.55 -6.74
N LYS A 18 -26.97 -47.73 -5.58
CA LYS A 18 -27.84 -48.91 -5.30
C LYS A 18 -29.35 -48.65 -5.30
N ALA A 19 -29.82 -47.44 -5.61
CA ALA A 19 -31.24 -47.11 -5.46
C ALA A 19 -31.77 -46.15 -6.55
N LYS A 20 -31.45 -46.37 -7.83
CA LYS A 20 -32.07 -45.57 -8.93
C LYS A 20 -33.60 -45.62 -8.95
N GLY A 21 -34.21 -46.66 -8.36
CA GLY A 21 -35.67 -46.78 -8.20
C GLY A 21 -36.22 -46.25 -6.87
N GLU A 22 -35.48 -46.42 -5.76
CA GLU A 22 -35.95 -46.03 -4.43
C GLU A 22 -35.64 -44.57 -4.07
N ILE A 23 -34.67 -43.90 -4.69
CA ILE A 23 -34.36 -42.49 -4.39
C ILE A 23 -35.51 -41.55 -4.79
N LYS A 24 -36.32 -41.90 -5.80
CA LYS A 24 -37.56 -41.15 -6.09
C LYS A 24 -38.65 -41.34 -5.02
N LYS A 25 -38.59 -42.40 -4.22
CA LYS A 25 -39.47 -42.65 -3.07
C LYS A 25 -38.90 -42.07 -1.77
N VAL A 26 -37.60 -42.26 -1.49
CA VAL A 26 -36.92 -41.76 -0.28
C VAL A 26 -36.73 -40.24 -0.31
N ALA A 27 -36.59 -39.61 -1.48
CA ALA A 27 -36.57 -38.15 -1.57
C ALA A 27 -37.96 -37.50 -1.34
N ALA A 28 -39.04 -38.30 -1.34
CA ALA A 28 -40.41 -37.85 -1.13
C ALA A 28 -40.94 -38.12 0.29
N GLU A 29 -40.26 -38.94 1.09
CA GLU A 29 -40.63 -39.25 2.47
C GLU A 29 -39.52 -38.81 3.44
N VAL A 30 -39.91 -38.00 4.43
CA VAL A 30 -39.05 -37.35 5.43
C VAL A 30 -38.45 -38.40 6.37
N HIS A 31 -37.32 -39.00 6.02
CA HIS A 31 -36.50 -39.77 6.97
C HIS A 31 -35.04 -39.32 6.88
N GLU A 32 -34.51 -38.79 7.99
CA GLU A 32 -33.09 -38.50 8.11
C GLU A 32 -32.31 -39.82 8.17
N PRO A 33 -31.45 -40.13 7.19
CA PRO A 33 -30.88 -41.47 7.03
C PRO A 33 -29.91 -41.89 8.15
N PHE A 34 -29.58 -40.98 9.07
CA PHE A 34 -28.62 -41.20 10.14
C PHE A 34 -29.23 -41.16 11.55
N GLU A 35 -30.51 -40.80 11.73
CA GLU A 35 -31.12 -40.66 13.07
C GLU A 35 -31.05 -41.95 13.89
N ASP A 36 -31.47 -43.08 13.31
CA ASP A 36 -31.43 -44.39 13.96
C ASP A 36 -30.01 -44.83 14.34
N LYS A 37 -29.02 -44.41 13.55
CA LYS A 37 -27.60 -44.74 13.77
C LYS A 37 -26.99 -43.86 14.85
N LEU A 38 -27.32 -42.57 14.86
CA LEU A 38 -26.87 -41.62 15.86
C LEU A 38 -27.47 -41.90 17.23
N ALA A 39 -28.64 -42.55 17.32
CA ALA A 39 -29.23 -43.01 18.57
C ALA A 39 -28.30 -43.96 19.38
N SER A 40 -27.41 -44.70 18.69
CA SER A 40 -26.40 -45.58 19.32
C SER A 40 -25.12 -44.85 19.74
N PHE A 41 -24.98 -43.55 19.42
CA PHE A 41 -23.82 -42.72 19.73
C PHE A 41 -24.28 -41.45 20.46
N PRO A 42 -24.35 -41.48 21.81
CA PRO A 42 -24.78 -40.34 22.60
C PRO A 42 -24.02 -39.07 22.20
N GLN A 43 -24.72 -37.93 22.18
CA GLN A 43 -24.14 -36.61 21.89
C GLN A 43 -23.63 -36.44 20.44
N SER A 44 -23.93 -37.37 19.53
CA SER A 44 -23.67 -37.24 18.10
C SER A 44 -24.93 -36.79 17.37
N TYR A 45 -24.81 -35.85 16.44
CA TYR A 45 -25.97 -35.27 15.75
C TYR A 45 -25.62 -34.78 14.35
N VAL A 46 -26.65 -34.63 13.51
CA VAL A 46 -26.53 -34.02 12.18
C VAL A 46 -26.60 -32.50 12.32
N GLY A 47 -25.53 -31.80 11.93
CA GLY A 47 -25.49 -30.34 11.99
C GLY A 47 -25.95 -29.65 10.69
N VAL A 48 -25.62 -30.24 9.53
CA VAL A 48 -25.86 -29.60 8.23
C VAL A 48 -26.27 -30.61 7.17
N ARG A 49 -27.31 -30.31 6.41
CA ARG A 49 -27.64 -30.97 5.14
C ARG A 49 -27.02 -30.23 3.96
N MET A 50 -25.90 -30.73 3.45
CA MET A 50 -25.15 -30.08 2.36
C MET A 50 -25.71 -30.41 0.97
N ASP A 51 -26.27 -31.60 0.77
CA ASP A 51 -26.84 -32.06 -0.50
C ASP A 51 -27.90 -33.16 -0.24
N VAL A 52 -28.53 -33.70 -1.28
CA VAL A 52 -29.53 -34.79 -1.19
C VAL A 52 -28.99 -35.98 -0.42
N CYS A 53 -27.73 -36.36 -0.67
CA CYS A 53 -27.06 -37.51 -0.04
C CYS A 53 -25.85 -37.12 0.83
N SER A 54 -25.65 -35.82 1.10
CA SER A 54 -24.44 -35.31 1.77
C SER A 54 -24.80 -34.53 3.03
N TRP A 55 -24.22 -34.97 4.15
CA TRP A 55 -24.52 -34.44 5.47
C TRP A 55 -23.23 -34.19 6.26
N THR A 56 -23.30 -33.28 7.23
CA THR A 56 -22.22 -33.07 8.21
C THR A 56 -22.69 -33.56 9.57
N ILE A 57 -21.89 -34.42 10.18
CA ILE A 57 -22.16 -35.02 11.48
C ILE A 57 -21.11 -34.53 12.47
N THR A 58 -21.56 -34.15 13.66
CA THR A 58 -20.71 -33.79 14.79
C THR A 58 -20.80 -34.90 15.82
N ALA A 59 -19.65 -35.40 16.29
CA ALA A 59 -19.59 -36.45 17.31
C ALA A 59 -18.47 -36.19 18.32
N PRO A 60 -18.56 -36.70 19.56
CA PRO A 60 -17.46 -36.64 20.53
C PRO A 60 -16.21 -37.34 20.00
N LYS A 61 -15.02 -36.78 20.26
CA LYS A 61 -13.73 -37.25 19.71
C LYS A 61 -13.44 -38.71 20.04
N GLY A 62 -13.85 -39.20 21.21
CA GLY A 62 -13.72 -40.61 21.60
C GLY A 62 -14.55 -41.56 20.74
N MET A 63 -15.69 -41.11 20.22
CA MET A 63 -16.66 -41.92 19.48
C MET A 63 -16.62 -41.72 17.96
N ALA A 64 -16.14 -40.57 17.49
CA ALA A 64 -16.15 -40.18 16.07
C ALA A 64 -15.51 -41.24 15.15
N LYS A 65 -14.35 -41.80 15.52
CA LYS A 65 -13.68 -42.84 14.72
C LYS A 65 -14.50 -44.13 14.63
N SER A 66 -15.21 -44.51 15.69
CA SER A 66 -16.06 -45.71 15.70
C SER A 66 -17.29 -45.51 14.82
N LEU A 67 -17.95 -44.36 14.97
CA LEU A 67 -19.10 -43.97 14.16
C LEU A 67 -18.73 -43.90 12.66
N MET A 68 -17.62 -43.24 12.31
CA MET A 68 -17.15 -43.19 10.93
C MET A 68 -16.88 -44.59 10.35
N ARG A 69 -16.28 -45.51 11.14
CA ARG A 69 -16.05 -46.90 10.69
C ARG A 69 -17.35 -47.65 10.43
N GLN A 70 -18.35 -47.51 11.32
CA GLN A 70 -19.66 -48.15 11.11
C GLN A 70 -20.35 -47.62 9.85
N LEU A 71 -20.37 -46.30 9.68
CA LEU A 71 -20.94 -45.68 8.48
C LEU A 71 -20.20 -46.14 7.20
N THR A 72 -18.87 -46.24 7.24
CA THR A 72 -18.08 -46.74 6.10
C THR A 72 -18.32 -48.22 5.80
N ALA A 73 -18.55 -49.06 6.82
CA ALA A 73 -18.93 -50.46 6.61
C ALA A 73 -20.27 -50.60 5.86
N GLU A 74 -21.17 -49.63 6.02
CA GLU A 74 -22.46 -49.54 5.31
C GLU A 74 -22.35 -48.86 3.94
N GLY A 75 -21.14 -48.49 3.51
CA GLY A 75 -20.86 -47.89 2.21
C GLY A 75 -20.85 -46.36 2.20
N VAL A 76 -21.01 -45.70 3.35
CA VAL A 76 -20.96 -44.24 3.46
C VAL A 76 -19.51 -43.75 3.41
N THR A 77 -19.24 -42.76 2.57
CA THR A 77 -17.94 -42.10 2.58
C THR A 77 -17.92 -41.07 3.72
N ALA A 78 -17.15 -41.36 4.77
CA ALA A 78 -16.98 -40.47 5.91
C ALA A 78 -15.60 -39.82 5.89
N LYS A 79 -15.53 -38.47 5.92
CA LYS A 79 -14.26 -37.71 5.94
C LYS A 79 -14.33 -36.57 6.94
N GLU A 80 -13.37 -36.54 7.85
CA GLU A 80 -13.19 -35.46 8.82
C GLU A 80 -13.03 -34.09 8.14
N ILE A 81 -13.63 -33.06 8.73
CA ILE A 81 -13.55 -31.67 8.28
C ILE A 81 -12.92 -30.82 9.38
N ASP A 82 -12.23 -29.76 8.97
CA ASP A 82 -11.49 -28.88 9.89
C ASP A 82 -12.41 -27.88 10.59
N VAL A 83 -13.40 -28.41 11.32
CA VAL A 83 -14.35 -27.66 12.15
C VAL A 83 -14.32 -28.28 13.54
N GLN A 84 -13.99 -27.46 14.54
CA GLN A 84 -13.93 -27.86 15.94
C GLN A 84 -15.05 -27.19 16.74
N GLY A 85 -15.71 -27.95 17.60
CA GLY A 85 -16.80 -27.47 18.45
C GLY A 85 -18.17 -27.95 18.00
N ARG A 86 -19.20 -27.55 18.76
CA ARG A 86 -20.60 -27.86 18.48
C ARG A 86 -21.29 -26.63 17.91
N PHE A 87 -21.83 -26.77 16.71
CA PHE A 87 -22.64 -25.78 16.02
C PHE A 87 -23.96 -26.41 15.62
N HIS A 88 -24.99 -25.60 15.34
CA HIS A 88 -26.31 -26.11 14.95
C HIS A 88 -26.91 -27.10 15.97
N HIS A 89 -26.79 -26.79 17.26
CA HIS A 89 -27.26 -27.67 18.34
C HIS A 89 -27.92 -26.90 19.49
N SER A 90 -29.01 -27.44 20.02
CA SER A 90 -29.82 -26.83 21.08
C SER A 90 -29.05 -26.59 22.39
N ASP A 91 -28.07 -27.44 22.73
CA ASP A 91 -27.20 -27.23 23.91
C ASP A 91 -26.47 -25.88 23.91
N ASN A 92 -26.30 -25.24 22.75
CA ASN A 92 -25.69 -23.92 22.67
C ASN A 92 -26.61 -22.78 23.14
N TYR A 93 -27.86 -23.04 23.53
CA TYR A 93 -28.84 -22.01 23.88
C TYR A 93 -28.34 -21.03 24.95
N ALA A 94 -27.67 -21.54 26.00
CA ALA A 94 -27.12 -20.69 27.05
C ALA A 94 -26.01 -19.74 26.52
N THR A 95 -25.17 -20.25 25.61
CA THR A 95 -24.12 -19.46 24.94
C THR A 95 -24.72 -18.43 23.99
N PHE A 96 -25.73 -18.84 23.20
CA PHE A 96 -26.49 -17.98 22.32
C PHE A 96 -27.08 -16.79 23.07
N ARG A 97 -27.79 -17.00 24.19
CA ARG A 97 -28.38 -15.90 24.98
C ARG A 97 -27.33 -14.93 25.52
N LYS A 98 -26.16 -15.41 25.92
CA LYS A 98 -25.04 -14.56 26.36
C LYS A 98 -24.50 -13.71 25.22
N LEU A 99 -24.29 -14.29 24.04
CA LEU A 99 -23.79 -13.58 22.85
C LEU A 99 -24.80 -12.54 22.35
N VAL A 100 -26.10 -12.87 22.34
CA VAL A 100 -27.16 -11.91 22.03
C VAL A 100 -27.10 -10.74 22.99
N GLY A 101 -27.00 -10.98 24.31
CA GLY A 101 -26.86 -9.90 25.29
C GLY A 101 -25.65 -8.98 25.06
N ILE A 102 -24.50 -9.55 24.66
CA ILE A 102 -23.32 -8.77 24.28
C ILE A 102 -23.60 -7.91 23.05
N CYS A 103 -24.17 -8.50 21.99
CA CYS A 103 -24.56 -7.76 20.79
C CYS A 103 -25.57 -6.64 21.11
N THR A 104 -26.54 -6.88 21.99
CA THR A 104 -27.51 -5.86 22.42
C THR A 104 -26.84 -4.73 23.23
N SER A 105 -25.76 -5.02 23.96
CA SER A 105 -25.05 -4.01 24.77
C SER A 105 -24.01 -3.17 24.01
N VAL A 106 -23.50 -3.65 22.88
CA VAL A 106 -22.41 -2.99 22.13
C VAL A 106 -22.90 -2.58 20.73
N HIS A 107 -23.10 -1.29 20.52
CA HIS A 107 -23.65 -0.75 19.26
C HIS A 107 -22.85 -1.15 18.01
N MET A 108 -21.53 -1.31 18.10
CA MET A 108 -20.68 -1.77 16.99
C MET A 108 -20.99 -3.22 16.55
N LEU A 109 -21.55 -4.05 17.43
CA LEU A 109 -21.88 -5.46 17.17
C LEU A 109 -23.32 -5.65 16.68
N GLN A 110 -24.06 -4.56 16.48
CA GLN A 110 -25.45 -4.59 16.00
C GLN A 110 -25.48 -4.31 14.50
N PHE A 111 -26.28 -5.10 13.78
CA PHE A 111 -26.77 -4.67 12.48
C PHE A 111 -27.73 -3.49 12.72
N ARG A 112 -27.45 -2.33 12.13
CA ARG A 112 -28.33 -1.16 12.20
C ARG A 112 -29.70 -1.49 11.60
N ASP A 113 -30.76 -0.87 12.12
CA ASP A 113 -32.11 -0.93 11.56
C ASP A 113 -32.10 -0.44 10.11
N SER A 114 -31.86 -1.36 9.19
CA SER A 114 -31.72 -1.12 7.76
C SER A 114 -32.46 -2.24 7.06
N HIS A 115 -33.28 -1.87 6.07
CA HIS A 115 -33.95 -2.86 5.24
C HIS A 115 -32.87 -3.50 4.35
N PRO A 116 -32.75 -4.84 4.35
CA PRO A 116 -31.76 -5.49 3.52
C PRO A 116 -32.02 -5.09 2.06
N LEU A 117 -30.98 -4.58 1.39
CA LEU A 117 -31.07 -4.10 0.00
C LEU A 117 -31.52 -5.21 -0.97
N VAL A 118 -31.38 -6.47 -0.57
CA VAL A 118 -31.79 -7.67 -1.29
C VAL A 118 -32.46 -8.65 -0.32
N PRO A 119 -33.38 -9.51 -0.79
CA PRO A 119 -34.01 -10.50 0.07
C PRO A 119 -32.98 -11.45 0.71
N LEU A 120 -32.99 -11.52 2.04
CA LEU A 120 -32.13 -12.44 2.81
C LEU A 120 -32.91 -13.72 3.12
N ARG A 121 -32.28 -14.89 2.99
CA ARG A 121 -32.88 -16.18 3.36
C ARG A 121 -32.17 -16.81 4.55
N ARG A 122 -32.93 -17.50 5.39
CA ARG A 122 -32.41 -18.25 6.54
C ARG A 122 -31.81 -19.59 6.08
N ASN A 123 -30.82 -20.10 6.82
CA ASN A 123 -30.11 -21.34 6.47
C ASN A 123 -30.83 -22.62 6.93
N ASP A 124 -31.77 -22.52 7.86
CA ASP A 124 -32.51 -23.61 8.49
C ASP A 124 -33.76 -24.03 7.69
N SER A 125 -34.45 -23.07 7.10
CA SER A 125 -35.68 -23.32 6.33
C SER A 125 -35.59 -22.86 4.87
N GLY A 126 -34.68 -21.93 4.56
CA GLY A 126 -34.65 -21.25 3.27
C GLY A 126 -35.75 -20.20 3.08
N ASP A 127 -36.55 -19.91 4.11
CA ASP A 127 -37.54 -18.82 4.07
C ASP A 127 -36.86 -17.45 4.08
N LEU A 128 -37.61 -16.41 3.68
CA LEU A 128 -37.12 -15.04 3.78
C LEU A 128 -36.99 -14.63 5.25
N ALA A 129 -35.92 -13.93 5.58
CA ALA A 129 -35.72 -13.34 6.89
C ALA A 129 -36.77 -12.25 7.14
N MET A 130 -37.71 -12.52 8.04
CA MET A 130 -38.77 -11.60 8.45
C MET A 130 -38.28 -10.71 9.62
N LYS A 131 -38.90 -9.54 9.81
CA LYS A 131 -38.57 -8.56 10.88
C LYS A 131 -38.94 -9.02 12.30
N GLU A 132 -39.23 -10.29 12.52
CA GLU A 132 -39.73 -10.80 13.80
C GLU A 132 -38.67 -10.73 14.92
N MET A 133 -37.39 -10.60 14.57
CA MET A 133 -36.28 -10.40 15.51
C MET A 133 -35.09 -9.67 14.88
N PRO A 134 -34.17 -9.09 15.68
CA PRO A 134 -32.96 -8.43 15.16
C PRO A 134 -32.07 -9.39 14.36
N LEU A 135 -31.46 -8.89 13.26
CA LEU A 135 -30.65 -9.72 12.36
C LEU A 135 -29.46 -10.41 13.04
N HIS A 136 -28.86 -9.79 14.07
CA HIS A 136 -27.73 -10.37 14.80
C HIS A 136 -28.17 -11.55 15.67
N GLU A 137 -29.37 -11.46 16.25
CA GLU A 137 -29.99 -12.56 16.98
C GLU A 137 -30.31 -13.72 16.04
N MET A 138 -30.96 -13.44 14.91
CA MET A 138 -31.25 -14.45 13.88
C MET A 138 -29.97 -15.12 13.33
N ALA A 139 -28.89 -14.35 13.10
CA ALA A 139 -27.62 -14.91 12.63
C ALA A 139 -26.98 -15.84 13.66
N LEU A 140 -26.96 -15.45 14.94
CA LEU A 140 -26.44 -16.28 16.02
C LEU A 140 -27.28 -17.55 16.20
N GLN A 141 -28.60 -17.46 16.04
CA GLN A 141 -29.51 -18.59 16.11
C GLN A 141 -29.25 -19.60 15.00
N CYS A 142 -29.12 -19.14 13.75
CA CYS A 142 -28.77 -19.97 12.58
C CYS A 142 -27.43 -20.71 12.74
N ILE A 143 -26.43 -20.09 13.39
CA ILE A 143 -25.07 -20.64 13.53
C ILE A 143 -24.98 -21.62 14.71
N LEU A 144 -25.57 -21.25 15.84
CA LEU A 144 -25.33 -21.96 17.10
C LEU A 144 -26.38 -23.04 17.39
N ILE A 145 -27.65 -22.78 17.06
CA ILE A 145 -28.78 -23.57 17.54
C ILE A 145 -29.40 -24.39 16.43
N GLU A 146 -29.81 -23.73 15.35
CA GLU A 146 -30.65 -24.36 14.33
C GLU A 146 -29.83 -25.24 13.39
N LYS A 147 -30.38 -26.40 13.05
CA LYS A 147 -29.86 -27.27 12.01
C LYS A 147 -29.86 -26.53 10.67
N ALA A 148 -28.73 -26.57 9.95
CA ALA A 148 -28.63 -25.91 8.66
C ALA A 148 -29.11 -26.82 7.51
N GLU A 149 -30.25 -26.50 6.92
CA GLU A 149 -30.78 -27.13 5.71
C GLU A 149 -30.31 -26.38 4.45
N TRP A 150 -29.00 -26.46 4.21
CA TRP A 150 -28.35 -25.72 3.14
C TRP A 150 -28.84 -26.14 1.74
N TYR A 151 -29.07 -27.44 1.53
CA TYR A 151 -29.68 -27.96 0.29
C TYR A 151 -31.05 -27.33 0.00
N THR A 152 -31.91 -27.27 1.02
CA THR A 152 -33.27 -26.69 0.92
C THR A 152 -33.20 -25.19 0.63
N THR A 153 -32.33 -24.49 1.37
CA THR A 153 -32.09 -23.04 1.21
C THR A 153 -31.64 -22.69 -0.20
N MET A 154 -30.67 -23.45 -0.75
CA MET A 154 -30.18 -23.23 -2.11
C MET A 154 -31.21 -23.61 -3.18
N THR A 155 -31.99 -24.67 -2.96
CA THR A 155 -33.05 -25.08 -3.89
C THR A 155 -34.12 -24.01 -4.00
N ARG A 156 -34.59 -23.46 -2.87
CA ARG A 156 -35.56 -22.37 -2.83
C ARG A 156 -35.00 -21.08 -3.43
N SER A 157 -33.74 -20.77 -3.18
CA SER A 157 -33.07 -19.60 -3.75
C SER A 157 -32.97 -19.68 -5.28
N ALA A 158 -32.56 -20.85 -5.80
CA ALA A 158 -32.48 -21.09 -7.24
C ALA A 158 -33.87 -21.03 -7.89
N ALA A 159 -34.89 -21.64 -7.27
CA ALA A 159 -36.27 -21.60 -7.78
C ALA A 159 -36.82 -20.16 -7.86
N ALA A 160 -36.60 -19.35 -6.82
CA ALA A 160 -37.04 -17.95 -6.81
C ALA A 160 -36.34 -17.09 -7.88
N MET A 161 -35.04 -17.32 -8.13
CA MET A 161 -34.30 -16.65 -9.21
C MET A 161 -34.82 -17.03 -10.60
N ILE A 162 -35.20 -18.29 -10.79
CA ILE A 162 -35.73 -18.79 -12.07
C ILE A 162 -37.15 -18.26 -12.31
N GLN A 163 -38.03 -18.27 -11.30
CA GLN A 163 -39.39 -17.73 -11.41
C GLN A 163 -39.43 -16.21 -11.60
N GLY A 164 -38.50 -15.45 -10.99
CA GLY A 164 -38.40 -14.00 -11.19
C GLY A 164 -37.87 -13.58 -12.57
N ALA A 165 -37.20 -14.47 -13.29
CA ALA A 165 -36.60 -14.19 -14.59
C ALA A 165 -37.61 -14.10 -15.75
N GLU A 166 -38.84 -14.61 -15.60
CA GLU A 166 -39.89 -14.47 -16.62
C GLU A 166 -40.45 -13.03 -16.72
N VAL A 167 -40.19 -12.16 -15.75
CA VAL A 167 -40.71 -10.77 -15.72
C VAL A 167 -39.71 -9.73 -16.25
N SER A 168 -38.43 -10.09 -16.44
CA SER A 168 -37.43 -9.19 -17.03
C SER A 168 -36.81 -9.81 -18.28
N SER A 169 -36.93 -9.12 -19.42
CA SER A 169 -36.59 -9.52 -20.80
C SER A 169 -35.11 -9.82 -21.09
N VAL A 170 -34.31 -10.24 -20.12
CA VAL A 170 -32.91 -10.61 -20.31
C VAL A 170 -32.79 -12.14 -20.34
N LYS A 171 -32.43 -12.69 -21.50
CA LYS A 171 -32.03 -14.10 -21.73
C LYS A 171 -30.75 -14.48 -20.96
N GLY A 172 -30.68 -14.22 -19.67
CA GLY A 172 -29.53 -14.49 -18.80
C GLY A 172 -29.75 -15.74 -17.95
N LYS A 173 -28.75 -16.62 -17.85
CA LYS A 173 -28.74 -17.70 -16.87
C LYS A 173 -28.66 -17.10 -15.46
N ALA A 174 -29.46 -17.59 -14.51
CA ALA A 174 -29.39 -17.16 -13.12
C ALA A 174 -27.94 -17.34 -12.59
N THR A 175 -27.35 -16.25 -12.10
CA THR A 175 -25.94 -16.20 -11.72
C THR A 175 -25.80 -16.21 -10.21
N VAL A 176 -25.00 -17.12 -9.67
CA VAL A 176 -24.70 -17.23 -8.23
C VAL A 176 -23.26 -16.82 -7.99
N LEU A 177 -23.05 -15.81 -7.16
CA LEU A 177 -21.71 -15.38 -6.74
C LEU A 177 -21.34 -16.03 -5.40
N VAL A 178 -20.31 -16.87 -5.36
CA VAL A 178 -19.87 -17.55 -4.13
C VAL A 178 -18.74 -16.78 -3.46
N MET A 179 -19.05 -16.06 -2.38
CA MET A 179 -18.05 -15.27 -1.63
C MET A 179 -17.36 -16.16 -0.58
N GLY A 180 -16.33 -16.92 -0.97
CA GLY A 180 -15.58 -17.80 -0.05
C GLY A 180 -14.61 -18.76 -0.74
N SER A 181 -13.72 -19.40 0.02
CA SER A 181 -12.69 -20.32 -0.50
C SER A 181 -13.14 -21.79 -0.58
N VAL A 182 -14.35 -22.11 -0.14
CA VAL A 182 -14.90 -23.47 -0.06
C VAL A 182 -16.08 -23.60 -1.01
N ASP A 183 -16.16 -24.73 -1.72
CA ASP A 183 -17.32 -25.04 -2.55
C ASP A 183 -18.56 -25.28 -1.67
N CYS A 184 -19.48 -24.32 -1.71
CA CYS A 184 -20.72 -24.34 -0.94
C CYS A 184 -21.97 -24.47 -1.82
N ILE A 185 -21.87 -24.85 -3.10
CA ILE A 185 -23.06 -25.07 -3.94
C ILE A 185 -23.33 -26.58 -4.02
N PRO A 186 -24.53 -27.06 -3.64
CA PRO A 186 -24.88 -28.47 -3.74
C PRO A 186 -24.73 -28.98 -5.19
N ARG A 187 -24.09 -30.13 -5.36
CA ARG A 187 -23.79 -30.69 -6.70
C ARG A 187 -25.07 -31.10 -7.42
N SER A 188 -26.07 -31.59 -6.69
CA SER A 188 -27.38 -31.94 -7.26
C SER A 188 -28.08 -30.73 -7.90
N ILE A 189 -27.96 -29.54 -7.30
CA ILE A 189 -28.55 -28.30 -7.83
C ILE A 189 -27.78 -27.83 -9.08
N MET A 190 -26.45 -27.91 -9.05
CA MET A 190 -25.63 -27.62 -10.24
C MET A 190 -25.95 -28.54 -11.43
N ALA A 191 -26.29 -29.80 -11.16
CA ALA A 191 -26.67 -30.76 -12.18
C ALA A 191 -28.11 -30.56 -12.70
N ALA A 192 -29.02 -30.09 -11.86
CA ALA A 192 -30.45 -29.97 -12.17
C ALA A 192 -30.87 -28.60 -12.73
N SER A 193 -30.06 -27.54 -12.55
CA SER A 193 -30.44 -26.16 -12.91
C SER A 193 -29.32 -25.45 -13.70
N PRO A 194 -29.67 -24.58 -14.69
CA PRO A 194 -28.70 -23.84 -15.48
C PRO A 194 -28.14 -22.62 -14.72
N LEU A 195 -27.60 -22.82 -13.52
CA LEU A 195 -26.98 -21.76 -12.72
C LEU A 195 -25.57 -21.47 -13.22
N GLN A 196 -25.25 -20.19 -13.45
CA GLN A 196 -23.88 -19.76 -13.67
C GLN A 196 -23.24 -19.42 -12.32
N VAL A 197 -22.32 -20.25 -11.84
CA VAL A 197 -21.61 -19.97 -10.58
C VAL A 197 -20.37 -19.13 -10.87
N LEU A 198 -20.41 -17.85 -10.50
CA LEU A 198 -19.25 -16.99 -10.45
C LEU A 198 -18.59 -17.15 -9.08
N ARG A 199 -17.28 -17.36 -9.08
CA ARG A 199 -16.49 -17.31 -7.87
C ARG A 199 -15.62 -16.07 -8.01
N PRO A 200 -15.44 -15.25 -6.95
CA PRO A 200 -14.30 -14.35 -6.88
C PRO A 200 -13.09 -15.23 -7.15
N SER A 201 -12.46 -15.03 -8.31
CA SER A 201 -11.17 -15.64 -8.55
C SER A 201 -10.20 -14.96 -7.58
N GLY A 202 -10.10 -15.48 -6.37
CA GLY A 202 -8.86 -15.35 -5.62
C GLY A 202 -7.82 -16.01 -6.51
N ALA A 203 -7.11 -15.19 -7.30
CA ALA A 203 -6.01 -15.56 -8.19
C ALA A 203 -5.71 -17.06 -8.22
N GLY A 204 -6.47 -17.83 -9.01
CA GLY A 204 -6.66 -19.26 -8.75
C GLY A 204 -6.70 -20.13 -10.00
N ARG A 205 -6.01 -19.73 -11.08
CA ARG A 205 -5.47 -20.69 -12.06
C ARG A 205 -4.09 -21.07 -11.54
N MET A 206 -3.91 -22.29 -11.03
CA MET A 206 -2.65 -22.90 -10.55
C MET A 206 -1.42 -21.97 -10.62
N TYR A 207 -1.31 -21.03 -9.69
CA TYR A 207 -0.05 -20.37 -9.39
C TYR A 207 0.58 -21.23 -8.30
N HIS A 208 1.83 -21.66 -8.47
CA HIS A 208 2.55 -22.38 -7.40
C HIS A 208 2.38 -21.58 -6.10
N ARG A 209 1.70 -22.19 -5.11
CA ARG A 209 1.40 -21.53 -3.85
C ARG A 209 2.67 -21.61 -3.01
N TYR A 210 3.33 -20.47 -2.81
CA TYR A 210 4.44 -20.38 -1.89
C TYR A 210 4.00 -20.77 -0.47
N PRO A 211 4.84 -21.46 0.32
CA PRO A 211 4.63 -21.64 1.75
C PRO A 211 4.30 -20.33 2.45
N THR A 212 3.46 -20.36 3.49
CA THR A 212 3.02 -19.15 4.22
C THR A 212 4.16 -18.37 4.87
N ASP A 213 5.25 -19.07 5.23
CA ASP A 213 6.47 -18.52 5.81
C ASP A 213 7.52 -18.11 4.76
N SER A 214 7.17 -18.10 3.47
CA SER A 214 8.08 -17.70 2.40
C SER A 214 8.57 -16.26 2.55
N ILE A 215 9.82 -16.04 2.18
CA ILE A 215 10.50 -14.75 2.29
C ILE A 215 10.76 -14.20 0.89
N ALA A 216 10.30 -12.98 0.63
CA ALA A 216 10.65 -12.22 -0.56
C ALA A 216 12.04 -11.60 -0.41
N ILE A 217 12.84 -11.66 -1.48
CA ILE A 217 14.04 -10.85 -1.64
C ILE A 217 13.65 -9.61 -2.45
N ILE A 218 13.73 -8.44 -1.83
CA ILE A 218 13.18 -7.18 -2.38
C ILE A 218 14.25 -6.17 -2.81
N GLY A 219 15.49 -6.35 -2.35
CA GLY A 219 16.63 -5.53 -2.74
C GLY A 219 17.92 -6.37 -2.73
N MET A 220 18.91 -5.97 -3.53
CA MET A 220 20.22 -6.61 -3.51
C MET A 220 21.34 -5.66 -3.93
N SER A 221 22.53 -5.90 -3.41
CA SER A 221 23.77 -5.23 -3.82
C SER A 221 24.94 -6.22 -3.74
N CYS A 222 25.99 -5.96 -4.51
CA CYS A 222 27.20 -6.76 -4.41
C CYS A 222 28.45 -6.02 -4.88
N ARG A 223 29.60 -6.46 -4.37
CA ARG A 223 30.94 -6.21 -4.88
C ARG A 223 31.66 -7.56 -4.94
N PHE A 224 31.91 -8.05 -6.14
CA PHE A 224 32.70 -9.25 -6.38
C PHE A 224 33.85 -8.91 -7.35
N PRO A 225 34.87 -9.76 -7.51
CA PRO A 225 36.02 -9.49 -8.36
C PRO A 225 35.63 -9.01 -9.76
N ASN A 226 36.14 -7.85 -10.18
CA ASN A 226 35.80 -7.15 -11.43
C ASN A 226 34.32 -6.77 -11.63
N SER A 227 33.50 -6.81 -10.57
CA SER A 227 32.07 -6.51 -10.63
C SER A 227 31.61 -5.66 -9.45
N GLU A 228 31.36 -4.39 -9.74
CA GLU A 228 30.88 -3.44 -8.74
C GLU A 228 29.36 -3.44 -8.57
N THR A 229 28.60 -4.11 -9.43
CA THR A 229 27.14 -4.10 -9.37
C THR A 229 26.60 -5.47 -9.74
N PRO A 230 25.35 -5.81 -9.35
CA PRO A 230 24.71 -7.05 -9.79
C PRO A 230 24.69 -7.19 -11.33
N GLN A 231 24.53 -6.07 -12.07
CA GLN A 231 24.57 -6.09 -13.52
C GLN A 231 25.96 -6.42 -14.07
N LYS A 232 27.02 -5.77 -13.57
CA LYS A 232 28.41 -6.11 -13.97
C LYS A 232 28.76 -7.55 -13.60
N PHE A 233 28.23 -8.04 -12.47
CA PHE A 233 28.40 -9.42 -12.06
C PHE A 233 27.71 -10.40 -13.03
N TRP A 234 26.48 -10.09 -13.46
CA TRP A 234 25.82 -10.83 -14.53
C TRP A 234 26.66 -10.88 -15.82
N ASP A 235 27.27 -9.76 -16.20
CA ASP A 235 28.13 -9.67 -17.39
C ASP A 235 29.35 -10.62 -17.31
N ILE A 236 29.94 -10.78 -16.13
CA ILE A 236 31.01 -11.76 -15.88
C ILE A 236 30.50 -13.19 -16.05
N LEU A 237 29.33 -13.49 -15.47
CA LEU A 237 28.74 -14.82 -15.49
C LEU A 237 28.40 -15.27 -16.92
N GLN A 238 27.71 -14.42 -17.69
CA GLN A 238 27.32 -14.75 -19.07
C GLN A 238 28.51 -14.88 -20.01
N ALA A 239 29.56 -14.06 -19.81
CA ALA A 239 30.77 -14.09 -20.62
C ALA A 239 31.77 -15.18 -20.18
N LYS A 240 31.41 -16.02 -19.19
CA LYS A 240 32.29 -17.07 -18.64
C LYS A 240 33.64 -16.52 -18.15
N LYS A 241 33.67 -15.27 -17.68
CA LYS A 241 34.89 -14.61 -17.20
C LYS A 241 35.25 -15.09 -15.79
N ILE A 242 36.55 -15.04 -15.49
CA ILE A 242 37.12 -15.47 -14.21
C ILE A 242 37.86 -14.29 -13.57
N ALA A 243 37.63 -14.07 -12.28
CA ALA A 243 38.32 -13.06 -11.47
C ALA A 243 38.37 -13.54 -10.01
N SER A 244 39.29 -13.05 -9.17
CA SER A 244 39.36 -13.53 -7.77
C SER A 244 39.80 -12.49 -6.74
N VAL A 245 40.12 -11.26 -7.18
CA VAL A 245 40.59 -10.17 -6.34
C VAL A 245 39.67 -8.97 -6.53
N LEU A 246 39.34 -8.29 -5.43
CA LEU A 246 38.52 -7.09 -5.47
C LEU A 246 39.42 -5.85 -5.75
N PRO A 247 39.07 -4.98 -6.71
CA PRO A 247 39.78 -3.71 -6.89
C PRO A 247 39.40 -2.71 -5.78
N ASP A 248 40.28 -1.73 -5.52
CA ASP A 248 40.01 -0.54 -4.72
C ASP A 248 39.45 -0.81 -3.30
N THR A 249 40.00 -1.81 -2.60
CA THR A 249 39.56 -2.26 -1.27
C THR A 249 39.73 -1.21 -0.16
N ASP A 250 40.51 -0.16 -0.41
CA ASP A 250 40.76 0.96 0.49
C ASP A 250 39.73 2.09 0.39
N SER A 251 38.96 2.14 -0.72
CA SER A 251 38.05 3.24 -1.04
C SER A 251 36.80 3.26 -0.16
N PHE A 252 36.54 4.42 0.48
CA PHE A 252 35.36 4.62 1.35
C PHE A 252 34.90 6.08 1.43
N ASP A 253 33.58 6.32 1.33
CA ASP A 253 33.01 7.66 1.53
C ASP A 253 32.78 7.96 3.01
N ALA A 254 33.87 8.30 3.71
CA ALA A 254 33.86 8.57 5.15
C ALA A 254 32.85 9.64 5.56
N ARG A 255 32.73 10.72 4.76
CA ARG A 255 31.86 11.85 5.06
C ARG A 255 30.39 11.44 4.96
N PHE A 256 30.04 10.64 3.95
CA PHE A 256 28.68 10.14 3.78
C PHE A 256 28.19 9.35 4.99
N PHE A 257 29.03 8.49 5.55
CA PHE A 257 28.69 7.68 6.72
C PHE A 257 28.97 8.37 8.07
N GLY A 258 29.39 9.64 8.05
CA GLY A 258 29.68 10.41 9.27
C GLY A 258 30.94 9.95 10.03
N ASN A 259 31.83 9.19 9.38
CA ASN A 259 33.08 8.74 9.98
C ASN A 259 34.20 9.77 9.79
N THR A 260 35.06 9.89 10.81
CA THR A 260 36.27 10.74 10.71
C THR A 260 37.38 10.03 9.93
N PRO A 261 38.30 10.75 9.26
CA PRO A 261 39.44 10.12 8.59
C PRO A 261 40.26 9.22 9.52
N ARG A 262 40.41 9.63 10.79
CA ARG A 262 41.13 8.86 11.81
C ARG A 262 40.40 7.57 12.20
N GLU A 263 39.07 7.57 12.25
CA GLU A 263 38.31 6.34 12.52
C GLU A 263 38.42 5.36 11.35
N VAL A 264 38.26 5.86 10.12
CA VAL A 264 38.32 5.03 8.90
C VAL A 264 39.65 4.31 8.79
N GLU A 265 40.75 4.95 9.18
CA GLU A 265 42.10 4.37 9.17
C GLU A 265 42.22 3.07 10.00
N TYR A 266 41.42 2.89 11.05
CA TYR A 266 41.39 1.66 11.87
C TYR A 266 40.25 0.72 11.49
N MET A 267 39.35 1.14 10.58
CA MET A 267 38.15 0.40 10.24
C MET A 267 38.44 -0.68 9.19
N ASP A 268 38.13 -1.94 9.49
CA ASP A 268 38.26 -3.05 8.55
C ASP A 268 37.56 -2.71 7.21
N PRO A 269 38.21 -2.90 6.04
CA PRO A 269 37.57 -2.81 4.73
C PRO A 269 36.23 -3.55 4.60
N GLN A 270 36.04 -4.67 5.32
CA GLN A 270 34.77 -5.39 5.37
C GLN A 270 33.64 -4.55 5.98
N HIS A 271 33.92 -3.76 7.02
CA HIS A 271 32.96 -2.84 7.63
C HIS A 271 32.63 -1.68 6.68
N ARG A 272 33.65 -1.10 6.02
CA ARG A 272 33.49 -0.04 5.01
C ARG A 272 32.61 -0.50 3.86
N LEU A 273 32.92 -1.67 3.31
CA LEU A 273 32.19 -2.29 2.22
C LEU A 273 30.76 -2.64 2.63
N GLY A 274 30.58 -3.19 3.85
CA GLY A 274 29.26 -3.51 4.39
C GLY A 274 28.33 -2.32 4.45
N LEU A 275 28.82 -1.14 4.84
CA LEU A 275 28.04 0.11 4.85
C LEU A 275 27.58 0.53 3.44
N HIS A 276 28.47 0.52 2.45
CA HIS A 276 28.09 0.79 1.05
C HIS A 276 27.05 -0.20 0.54
N LEU A 277 27.30 -1.50 0.72
CA LEU A 277 26.41 -2.55 0.23
C LEU A 277 25.04 -2.50 0.91
N ALA A 278 24.98 -2.25 2.22
CA ALA A 278 23.71 -2.09 2.93
C ALA A 278 22.92 -0.90 2.40
N TYR A 279 23.57 0.25 2.17
CA TYR A 279 22.93 1.42 1.56
C TYR A 279 22.33 1.08 0.19
N GLU A 280 23.11 0.45 -0.68
CA GLU A 280 22.69 0.11 -2.03
C GLU A 280 21.59 -0.95 -2.06
N ALA A 281 21.60 -1.92 -1.14
CA ALA A 281 20.54 -2.92 -1.04
C ALA A 281 19.22 -2.29 -0.56
N LEU A 282 19.28 -1.34 0.37
CA LEU A 282 18.12 -0.56 0.83
C LEU A 282 17.58 0.33 -0.28
N GLU A 283 18.45 1.03 -1.03
CA GLU A 283 18.06 1.85 -2.17
C GLU A 283 17.45 1.01 -3.30
N SER A 284 18.08 -0.11 -3.65
CA SER A 284 17.57 -1.08 -4.62
C SER A 284 16.19 -1.63 -4.25
N GLY A 285 15.89 -1.73 -2.95
CA GLY A 285 14.61 -2.20 -2.44
C GLY A 285 13.55 -1.11 -2.26
N GLY A 286 13.88 0.17 -2.51
CA GLY A 286 12.96 1.29 -2.33
C GLY A 286 12.71 1.68 -0.87
N HIS A 287 13.60 1.29 0.06
CA HIS A 287 13.38 1.48 1.50
C HIS A 287 13.69 2.89 2.01
N PHE A 288 14.16 3.80 1.15
CA PHE A 288 14.24 5.22 1.48
C PHE A 288 12.96 6.01 1.13
N SER A 289 11.90 5.31 0.69
CA SER A 289 10.63 5.94 0.33
C SER A 289 10.03 6.76 1.47
N PRO A 290 9.48 7.96 1.21
CA PRO A 290 8.63 8.67 2.15
C PRO A 290 7.38 7.88 2.57
N SER A 291 6.92 6.95 1.73
CA SER A 291 5.75 6.08 1.95
C SER A 291 6.10 4.75 2.62
N SER A 292 7.39 4.45 2.80
CA SER A 292 7.83 3.29 3.57
C SER A 292 7.21 3.40 4.96
N SER A 293 6.38 2.42 5.37
CA SER A 293 6.00 2.29 6.76
C SER A 293 7.31 1.98 7.51
N ALA A 294 7.93 3.04 8.03
CA ALA A 294 9.27 2.99 8.60
C ALA A 294 9.19 2.28 9.96
N THR A 295 8.90 0.98 9.94
CA THR A 295 9.29 0.13 11.04
C THR A 295 10.80 0.22 11.12
N LYS A 296 11.29 0.67 12.26
CA LYS A 296 12.71 0.60 12.59
C LYS A 296 13.10 -0.81 13.00
N ASP A 297 12.15 -1.73 13.14
CA ASP A 297 12.38 -3.13 13.50
C ASP A 297 12.87 -3.94 12.28
N ILE A 298 14.08 -3.61 11.83
CA ILE A 298 14.81 -4.31 10.78
C ILE A 298 16.06 -4.91 11.42
N GLY A 299 16.25 -6.22 11.27
CA GLY A 299 17.46 -6.91 11.73
C GLY A 299 18.58 -6.87 10.69
N CYS A 300 19.84 -6.95 11.14
CA CYS A 300 21.03 -7.04 10.32
C CYS A 300 21.84 -8.29 10.69
N TYR A 301 22.00 -9.20 9.72
CA TYR A 301 22.72 -10.46 9.89
C TYR A 301 23.87 -10.52 8.89
N VAL A 302 25.11 -10.53 9.37
CA VAL A 302 26.31 -10.44 8.54
C VAL A 302 27.15 -11.71 8.69
N GLY A 303 27.39 -12.41 7.59
CA GLY A 303 28.32 -13.55 7.56
C GLY A 303 29.76 -13.08 7.41
N MET A 304 30.60 -13.28 8.42
CA MET A 304 32.01 -12.85 8.41
C MET A 304 32.88 -13.84 9.19
N SER A 305 34.10 -14.10 8.72
CA SER A 305 34.98 -15.14 9.29
C SER A 305 36.35 -14.61 9.67
N SER A 306 37.25 -14.37 8.71
CA SER A 306 38.57 -13.79 8.97
C SER A 306 38.53 -12.27 9.08
N CYS A 307 39.43 -11.71 9.91
CA CYS A 307 39.69 -10.28 10.03
C CYS A 307 41.21 -10.09 10.06
N ASP A 308 41.83 -10.12 8.88
CA ASP A 308 43.29 -10.00 8.75
C ASP A 308 43.74 -8.54 9.05
N TYR A 309 42.80 -7.59 9.03
CA TYR A 309 43.05 -6.18 9.35
C TYR A 309 43.36 -5.93 10.83
N ASP A 310 43.11 -6.90 11.71
CA ASP A 310 43.47 -6.79 13.13
C ASP A 310 44.98 -6.65 13.31
N ASP A 311 45.78 -7.38 12.53
CA ASP A 311 47.25 -7.30 12.55
C ASP A 311 47.74 -5.89 12.14
N GLU A 312 47.16 -5.33 11.09
CA GLU A 312 47.43 -3.95 10.63
C GLU A 312 47.02 -2.90 11.66
N SER A 313 45.86 -3.07 12.30
CA SER A 313 45.38 -2.22 13.39
C SER A 313 46.33 -2.27 14.59
N ASN A 314 46.82 -3.46 14.93
CA ASN A 314 47.74 -3.69 16.05
C ASN A 314 49.16 -3.17 15.81
N CYS A 315 49.56 -2.97 14.55
CA CYS A 315 50.84 -2.33 14.19
C CYS A 315 50.82 -0.79 14.37
N ARG A 316 49.66 -0.20 14.65
CA ARG A 316 49.46 1.25 14.85
C ARG A 316 49.37 1.59 16.33
N ALA A 317 49.46 2.88 16.65
CA ALA A 317 49.24 3.35 18.02
C ALA A 317 47.79 3.07 18.45
N ALA A 318 47.59 2.38 19.56
CA ALA A 318 46.26 2.02 20.04
C ALA A 318 45.37 3.26 20.26
N THR A 319 44.13 3.19 19.78
CA THR A 319 43.10 4.23 19.99
C THR A 319 41.76 3.57 20.34
N ALA A 320 40.73 4.39 20.64
CA ALA A 320 39.36 3.90 20.79
C ALA A 320 38.82 3.19 19.53
N PHE A 321 39.42 3.43 18.36
CA PHE A 321 39.03 2.81 17.11
C PHE A 321 39.71 1.46 16.84
N SER A 322 40.79 1.13 17.55
CA SER A 322 41.55 -0.11 17.30
C SER A 322 40.68 -1.37 17.46
N PHE A 323 39.87 -1.42 18.53
CA PHE A 323 38.94 -2.54 18.76
C PHE A 323 37.65 -2.41 17.93
N THR A 324 37.02 -1.23 17.92
CA THR A 324 35.73 -1.02 17.25
C THR A 324 35.84 -1.05 15.72
N GLY A 325 37.05 -0.88 15.19
CA GLY A 325 37.36 -0.94 13.78
C GLY A 325 37.43 -2.35 13.21
N THR A 326 37.81 -3.35 14.01
CA THR A 326 38.09 -4.74 13.56
C THR A 326 37.18 -5.79 14.20
N ALA A 327 36.60 -5.51 15.37
CA ALA A 327 35.72 -6.45 16.06
C ALA A 327 34.47 -6.79 15.23
N ARG A 328 34.22 -8.09 15.01
CA ARG A 328 33.19 -8.58 14.08
C ARG A 328 31.77 -8.11 14.38
N ALA A 329 31.43 -7.96 15.66
CA ALA A 329 30.11 -7.45 16.08
C ALA A 329 29.84 -6.02 15.57
N PHE A 330 30.89 -5.23 15.30
CA PHE A 330 30.74 -3.88 14.76
C PHE A 330 30.43 -3.88 13.26
N ALA A 331 30.60 -4.99 12.53
CA ALA A 331 30.21 -5.08 11.11
C ALA A 331 28.71 -4.84 10.93
N SER A 332 27.88 -5.62 11.63
CA SER A 332 26.42 -5.44 11.65
C SER A 332 26.03 -4.22 12.50
N GLY A 333 26.71 -4.00 13.63
CA GLY A 333 26.45 -2.90 14.55
C GLY A 333 26.53 -1.52 13.91
N ARG A 334 27.55 -1.27 13.07
CA ARG A 334 27.72 0.01 12.36
C ARG A 334 26.59 0.25 11.35
N ILE A 335 26.15 -0.79 10.65
CA ILE A 335 25.01 -0.71 9.72
C ILE A 335 23.74 -0.33 10.50
N THR A 336 23.43 -1.07 11.56
CA THR A 336 22.23 -0.78 12.38
C THR A 336 22.29 0.61 13.01
N HIS A 337 23.47 1.04 13.46
CA HIS A 337 23.68 2.37 14.04
C HIS A 337 23.43 3.49 13.02
N PHE A 338 24.04 3.39 11.83
CA PHE A 338 23.93 4.42 10.80
C PHE A 338 22.49 4.60 10.29
N PHE A 339 21.78 3.51 10.05
CA PHE A 339 20.40 3.55 9.55
C PHE A 339 19.35 3.67 10.67
N GLY A 340 19.75 3.63 11.94
CA GLY A 340 18.82 3.65 13.08
C GLY A 340 17.90 2.41 13.14
N LEU A 341 18.41 1.25 12.73
CA LEU A 341 17.70 -0.02 12.78
C LEU A 341 17.74 -0.59 14.21
N THR A 342 16.60 -1.07 14.67
CA THR A 342 16.35 -1.48 16.06
C THR A 342 16.10 -2.99 16.22
N GLY A 343 16.07 -3.74 15.12
CA GLY A 343 16.00 -5.20 15.16
C GLY A 343 17.35 -5.84 15.56
N PRO A 344 17.43 -7.18 15.62
CA PRO A 344 18.64 -7.90 15.98
C PRO A 344 19.84 -7.55 15.08
N SER A 345 21.04 -7.47 15.66
CA SER A 345 22.29 -7.19 14.93
C SER A 345 23.33 -8.25 15.26
N GLU A 346 23.63 -9.11 14.29
CA GLU A 346 24.43 -10.32 14.52
C GLU A 346 25.50 -10.52 13.44
N ALA A 347 26.71 -10.86 13.89
CA ALA A 347 27.79 -11.35 13.05
C ALA A 347 27.92 -12.87 13.23
N ILE A 348 27.88 -13.63 12.14
CA ILE A 348 27.82 -15.10 12.14
C ILE A 348 29.02 -15.67 11.40
N ASP A 349 29.70 -16.65 12.03
CA ASP A 349 30.83 -17.38 11.45
C ASP A 349 30.54 -18.88 11.46
N THR A 350 30.56 -19.51 10.29
CA THR A 350 30.38 -20.96 10.12
C THR A 350 31.52 -21.63 9.34
N ALA A 351 32.69 -20.97 9.26
CA ALA A 351 33.91 -21.38 8.53
C ALA A 351 33.79 -21.37 6.98
N TYR A 352 34.91 -21.58 6.27
CA TYR A 352 34.99 -21.55 4.79
C TYR A 352 35.97 -22.58 4.19
N GLY A 353 35.87 -22.82 2.87
CA GLY A 353 36.71 -23.73 2.08
C GLY A 353 37.69 -23.04 1.11
N TYR A 354 38.46 -23.84 0.36
CA TYR A 354 39.68 -23.42 -0.34
C TYR A 354 39.48 -22.70 -1.71
N ARG A 355 40.59 -22.17 -2.26
CA ARG A 355 40.75 -21.10 -3.29
C ARG A 355 40.03 -19.79 -2.94
N ARG A 356 40.72 -18.98 -2.13
CA ARG A 356 40.25 -17.70 -1.59
C ARG A 356 39.86 -16.70 -2.68
N SER A 357 38.87 -15.89 -2.36
CA SER A 357 38.41 -14.74 -3.12
C SER A 357 37.87 -13.68 -2.16
N GLU A 358 37.76 -12.46 -2.65
CA GLU A 358 37.26 -11.31 -1.91
C GLU A 358 35.91 -10.86 -2.47
N GLY A 359 35.07 -10.28 -1.63
CA GLY A 359 33.82 -9.68 -2.03
C GLY A 359 32.75 -9.75 -0.96
N GLY A 360 31.62 -9.15 -1.25
CA GLY A 360 30.48 -9.07 -0.36
C GLY A 360 29.19 -8.78 -1.11
N GLY A 361 28.07 -9.06 -0.47
CA GLY A 361 26.75 -8.71 -0.98
C GLY A 361 25.74 -8.64 0.14
N PHE A 362 24.70 -7.83 -0.06
CA PHE A 362 23.55 -7.78 0.82
C PHE A 362 22.29 -8.10 0.02
N VAL A 363 21.36 -8.77 0.67
CA VAL A 363 19.99 -8.96 0.19
C VAL A 363 19.04 -8.45 1.25
N LEU A 364 17.97 -7.77 0.81
CA LEU A 364 16.94 -7.27 1.69
C LEU A 364 15.76 -8.23 1.69
N LEU A 365 15.37 -8.67 2.88
CA LEU A 365 14.40 -9.73 3.08
C LEU A 365 13.13 -9.21 3.76
N LYS A 366 11.99 -9.70 3.31
CA LYS A 366 10.69 -9.40 3.91
C LYS A 366 9.77 -10.59 3.76
N ARG A 367 8.83 -10.80 4.69
CA ARG A 367 7.80 -11.83 4.51
C ARG A 367 7.10 -11.60 3.17
N LEU A 368 6.91 -12.65 2.38
CA LEU A 368 6.34 -12.54 1.03
C LEU A 368 4.96 -11.86 1.06
N SER A 369 4.12 -12.21 2.04
CA SER A 369 2.80 -11.59 2.21
C SER A 369 2.89 -10.08 2.45
N SER A 370 3.82 -9.63 3.29
CA SER A 370 4.06 -8.21 3.54
C SER A 370 4.65 -7.51 2.32
N ALA A 371 5.57 -8.15 1.59
CA ALA A 371 6.14 -7.58 0.38
C ALA A 371 5.10 -7.38 -0.73
N VAL A 372 4.17 -8.35 -0.89
CA VAL A 372 3.05 -8.21 -1.82
C VAL A 372 2.07 -7.13 -1.38
N ALA A 373 1.76 -7.04 -0.07
CA ALA A 373 0.86 -6.04 0.47
C ALA A 373 1.41 -4.61 0.30
N ASP A 374 2.71 -4.43 0.49
CA ASP A 374 3.39 -3.15 0.39
C ASP A 374 3.78 -2.80 -1.07
N ASN A 375 3.45 -3.68 -2.02
CA ASN A 375 3.74 -3.55 -3.44
C ASN A 375 5.26 -3.38 -3.72
N ASP A 376 6.09 -4.10 -2.96
CA ASP A 376 7.53 -4.13 -3.14
C ASP A 376 7.90 -4.83 -4.44
N ARG A 377 9.05 -4.44 -5.01
CA ARG A 377 9.65 -5.17 -6.13
C ARG A 377 10.25 -6.48 -5.61
N ILE A 378 9.62 -7.61 -5.92
CA ILE A 378 10.14 -8.93 -5.55
C ILE A 378 11.13 -9.42 -6.63
N LEU A 379 12.41 -9.55 -6.26
CA LEU A 379 13.47 -10.06 -7.14
C LEU A 379 13.44 -11.59 -7.24
N GLY A 380 13.04 -12.26 -6.16
CA GLY A 380 12.89 -13.70 -6.05
C GLY A 380 12.29 -14.08 -4.70
N VAL A 381 11.96 -15.36 -4.52
CA VAL A 381 11.37 -15.88 -3.28
C VAL A 381 12.26 -16.97 -2.71
N LEU A 382 12.63 -16.84 -1.44
CA LEU A 382 13.16 -17.93 -0.63
C LEU A 382 11.97 -18.72 -0.08
N ALA A 383 11.65 -19.84 -0.72
CA ALA A 383 10.51 -20.68 -0.36
C ALA A 383 10.78 -21.48 0.93
N ALA A 384 12.02 -21.92 1.12
CA ALA A 384 12.47 -22.56 2.36
C ALA A 384 14.01 -22.52 2.48
N SER A 385 14.50 -22.59 3.71
CA SER A 385 15.90 -22.86 4.02
C SER A 385 16.01 -23.90 5.14
N ALA A 386 17.14 -24.61 5.18
CA ALA A 386 17.45 -25.57 6.22
C ALA A 386 18.96 -25.58 6.51
N VAL A 387 19.29 -25.94 7.75
CA VAL A 387 20.67 -26.11 8.23
C VAL A 387 20.78 -27.44 8.96
N ASN A 388 21.86 -28.17 8.74
CA ASN A 388 22.23 -29.32 9.57
C ASN A 388 23.76 -29.43 9.74
N SER A 389 24.23 -30.51 10.34
CA SER A 389 25.66 -30.80 10.50
C SER A 389 26.01 -32.17 9.91
N SER A 390 27.21 -32.28 9.36
CA SER A 390 27.74 -33.52 8.78
C SER A 390 28.00 -34.56 9.87
N LYS A 391 27.32 -35.72 9.79
CA LYS A 391 27.47 -36.83 10.75
C LYS A 391 28.74 -37.65 10.52
N GLY A 392 29.41 -38.04 11.61
CA GLY A 392 30.14 -39.31 11.72
C GLY A 392 31.39 -39.54 10.85
N ASN A 393 31.96 -38.50 10.23
CA ASN A 393 33.19 -38.65 9.45
C ASN A 393 34.45 -38.71 10.34
N ARG A 394 35.49 -39.42 9.86
CA ARG A 394 36.80 -39.51 10.55
C ARG A 394 37.52 -38.17 10.70
N SER A 395 37.16 -37.16 9.90
CA SER A 395 37.66 -35.79 9.99
C SER A 395 36.49 -34.82 10.00
N ILE A 396 36.59 -33.78 10.83
CA ILE A 396 35.60 -32.69 10.93
C ILE A 396 35.42 -31.92 9.61
N THR A 397 36.45 -31.91 8.76
CA THR A 397 36.45 -31.17 7.49
C THR A 397 35.89 -31.96 6.31
N LEU A 398 35.55 -33.24 6.47
CA LEU A 398 35.03 -34.08 5.39
C LEU A 398 33.50 -33.99 5.31
N PRO A 399 32.92 -33.75 4.12
CA PRO A 399 31.47 -33.72 3.95
C PRO A 399 30.83 -35.11 4.00
N SER A 400 29.54 -35.18 4.30
CA SER A 400 28.76 -36.42 4.37
C SER A 400 27.61 -36.41 3.37
N SER A 401 27.57 -37.40 2.47
CA SER A 401 26.51 -37.51 1.45
C SER A 401 25.14 -37.72 2.07
N GLU A 402 25.04 -38.59 3.09
CA GLU A 402 23.80 -38.83 3.84
C GLU A 402 23.27 -37.53 4.45
N SER A 403 24.15 -36.75 5.10
CA SER A 403 23.77 -35.49 5.73
C SER A 403 23.29 -34.45 4.71
N GLN A 404 23.92 -34.39 3.52
CA GLN A 404 23.50 -33.50 2.44
C GLN A 404 22.16 -33.95 1.82
N SER A 405 21.96 -35.25 1.57
CA SER A 405 20.71 -35.76 1.02
C SER A 405 19.52 -35.60 1.98
N ASP A 406 19.74 -35.80 3.28
CA ASP A 406 18.70 -35.54 4.30
C ASP A 406 18.34 -34.06 4.36
N LEU A 407 19.35 -33.17 4.24
CA LEU A 407 19.12 -31.74 4.17
C LEU A 407 18.25 -31.35 2.96
N TYR A 408 18.52 -31.93 1.79
CA TYR A 408 17.75 -31.67 0.57
C TYR A 408 16.30 -32.13 0.70
N LYS A 409 16.06 -33.34 1.23
CA LYS A 409 14.71 -33.85 1.47
C LYS A 409 13.95 -32.95 2.44
N HIS A 410 14.62 -32.50 3.51
CA HIS A 410 14.01 -31.64 4.51
C HIS A 410 13.64 -30.26 3.94
N VAL A 411 14.52 -29.60 3.18
CA VAL A 411 14.21 -28.29 2.61
C VAL A 411 13.13 -28.36 1.54
N LEU A 412 13.10 -29.44 0.73
CA LEU A 412 12.02 -29.70 -0.23
C LEU A 412 10.66 -29.91 0.46
N GLN A 413 10.66 -30.67 1.56
CA GLN A 413 9.45 -30.87 2.37
C GLN A 413 8.92 -29.55 2.93
N ARG A 414 9.80 -28.69 3.48
CA ARG A 414 9.43 -27.35 3.95
C ARG A 414 8.92 -26.45 2.83
N ALA A 415 9.53 -26.53 1.65
CA ALA A 415 9.08 -25.79 0.47
C ALA A 415 7.76 -26.32 -0.12
N GLY A 416 7.31 -27.51 0.30
CA GLY A 416 6.18 -28.21 -0.32
C GLY A 416 6.43 -28.57 -1.79
N MET A 417 7.68 -28.85 -2.16
CA MET A 417 8.11 -29.08 -3.55
C MET A 417 8.59 -30.52 -3.77
N HIS A 418 8.23 -31.08 -4.92
CA HIS A 418 8.80 -32.32 -5.41
C HIS A 418 10.17 -32.06 -6.07
N PRO A 419 11.17 -32.97 -5.96
CA PRO A 419 12.49 -32.77 -6.55
C PRO A 419 12.49 -32.37 -8.03
N CYS A 420 11.57 -32.92 -8.85
CA CYS A 420 11.47 -32.59 -10.28
C CYS A 420 11.04 -31.15 -10.60
N GLN A 421 10.54 -30.40 -9.60
CA GLN A 421 10.20 -28.99 -9.77
C GLN A 421 11.41 -28.07 -9.64
N VAL A 422 12.53 -28.56 -9.11
CA VAL A 422 13.82 -27.86 -9.08
C VAL A 422 14.54 -28.16 -10.40
N SER A 423 14.85 -27.11 -11.17
CA SER A 423 15.47 -27.23 -12.50
C SER A 423 16.92 -26.77 -12.54
N TYR A 424 17.41 -26.15 -11.47
CA TYR A 424 18.79 -25.73 -11.33
C TYR A 424 19.34 -26.00 -9.93
N ILE A 425 20.61 -26.34 -9.82
CA ILE A 425 21.33 -26.43 -8.56
C ILE A 425 22.58 -25.57 -8.63
N GLU A 426 22.63 -24.58 -7.75
CA GLU A 426 23.81 -23.83 -7.40
C GLU A 426 24.53 -24.57 -6.27
N ALA A 427 25.48 -25.41 -6.66
CA ALA A 427 26.25 -26.25 -5.76
C ALA A 427 27.20 -25.42 -4.88
N HIS A 428 27.60 -25.99 -3.74
CA HIS A 428 28.71 -25.44 -2.98
C HIS A 428 30.00 -25.54 -3.79
N GLY A 429 30.26 -26.67 -4.44
CA GLY A 429 31.18 -26.83 -5.58
C GLY A 429 32.50 -26.09 -5.42
N THR A 430 33.33 -26.53 -4.46
CA THR A 430 34.63 -25.91 -4.17
C THR A 430 35.74 -26.35 -5.11
N GLY A 431 35.47 -27.34 -5.98
CA GLY A 431 36.45 -27.88 -6.93
C GLY A 431 37.25 -29.05 -6.34
N THR A 432 36.88 -29.58 -5.16
CA THR A 432 37.73 -30.54 -4.43
C THR A 432 37.61 -31.92 -5.06
N GLN A 433 38.73 -32.63 -5.17
CA GLN A 433 38.74 -34.01 -5.68
C GLN A 433 37.83 -34.96 -4.88
N LYS A 434 37.61 -34.71 -3.58
CA LYS A 434 36.75 -35.53 -2.71
C LYS A 434 35.37 -34.92 -2.47
N GLY A 435 35.25 -33.60 -2.31
CA GLY A 435 33.98 -32.97 -1.97
C GLY A 435 33.02 -32.92 -3.16
N ASP A 436 33.51 -32.62 -4.37
CA ASP A 436 32.65 -32.54 -5.56
C ASP A 436 31.96 -33.88 -5.87
N PRO A 437 32.64 -35.06 -5.82
CA PRO A 437 31.95 -36.35 -5.93
C PRO A 437 30.88 -36.60 -4.87
N ILE A 438 31.13 -36.20 -3.62
CA ILE A 438 30.18 -36.37 -2.51
C ILE A 438 28.93 -35.50 -2.73
N GLU A 439 29.11 -34.24 -3.13
CA GLU A 439 27.99 -33.34 -3.40
C GLU A 439 27.18 -33.80 -4.61
N CYS A 440 27.84 -34.16 -5.71
CA CYS A 440 27.19 -34.68 -6.91
C CYS A 440 26.41 -35.97 -6.64
N GLN A 441 26.96 -36.88 -5.82
CA GLN A 441 26.27 -38.10 -5.43
C GLN A 441 25.00 -37.79 -4.61
N SER A 442 25.09 -36.85 -3.67
CA SER A 442 23.95 -36.46 -2.84
C SER A 442 22.84 -35.81 -3.66
N ILE A 443 23.21 -35.01 -4.66
CA ILE A 443 22.29 -34.42 -5.63
C ILE A 443 21.62 -35.52 -6.45
N ARG A 444 22.41 -36.46 -7.02
CA ARG A 444 21.89 -37.58 -7.81
C ARG A 444 20.89 -38.43 -7.01
N GLN A 445 21.14 -38.66 -5.73
CA GLN A 445 20.26 -39.46 -4.87
C GLN A 445 18.87 -38.84 -4.65
N VAL A 446 18.75 -37.51 -4.65
CA VAL A 446 17.50 -36.81 -4.34
C VAL A 446 16.82 -36.26 -5.58
N PHE A 447 17.59 -35.71 -6.52
CA PHE A 447 17.10 -35.01 -7.71
C PHE A 447 17.35 -35.76 -9.01
N GLY A 448 18.15 -36.83 -8.99
CA GLY A 448 18.39 -37.64 -10.18
C GLY A 448 17.09 -38.22 -10.71
N GLN A 449 16.90 -38.14 -12.02
CA GLN A 449 15.68 -38.60 -12.70
C GLN A 449 16.02 -39.71 -13.67
N ASN A 450 15.04 -40.59 -13.93
CA ASN A 450 15.17 -41.55 -15.02
C ASN A 450 15.15 -40.79 -16.36
N PRO A 451 16.22 -40.85 -17.19
CA PRO A 451 16.27 -40.14 -18.48
C PRO A 451 15.13 -40.52 -19.44
N GLN A 452 14.55 -41.71 -19.29
CA GLN A 452 13.44 -42.19 -20.11
C GLN A 452 12.14 -41.40 -19.92
N LEU A 453 12.00 -40.65 -18.82
CA LEU A 453 10.81 -39.87 -18.50
C LEU A 453 10.71 -38.56 -19.30
N GLN A 454 11.70 -38.25 -20.15
CA GLN A 454 11.75 -37.05 -21.01
C GLN A 454 11.51 -35.72 -20.26
N LEU A 455 11.83 -35.69 -18.96
CA LEU A 455 11.79 -34.48 -18.17
C LEU A 455 12.97 -33.56 -18.53
N PRO A 456 12.84 -32.23 -18.41
CA PRO A 456 13.95 -31.30 -18.59
C PRO A 456 15.15 -31.69 -17.71
N ARG A 457 16.35 -31.63 -18.29
CA ARG A 457 17.59 -31.96 -17.57
C ARG A 457 17.80 -31.04 -16.38
N LEU A 458 18.23 -31.62 -15.26
CA LEU A 458 18.65 -30.87 -14.08
C LEU A 458 20.03 -30.25 -14.33
N ARG A 459 20.12 -28.92 -14.26
CA ARG A 459 21.36 -28.20 -14.52
C ARG A 459 22.09 -27.87 -13.22
N LEU A 460 23.39 -28.10 -13.20
CA LEU A 460 24.26 -27.98 -12.02
C LEU A 460 25.40 -26.99 -12.33
N GLY A 461 25.65 -26.04 -11.44
CA GLY A 461 26.82 -25.14 -11.53
C GLY A 461 27.27 -24.61 -10.17
N SER A 462 28.36 -23.85 -10.16
CA SER A 462 28.91 -23.17 -8.99
C SER A 462 29.55 -21.85 -9.41
N VAL A 463 29.14 -20.76 -8.77
CA VAL A 463 29.66 -19.40 -8.91
C VAL A 463 31.15 -19.33 -8.59
N LYS A 464 31.66 -20.25 -7.77
CA LYS A 464 33.09 -20.31 -7.39
C LYS A 464 33.98 -20.61 -8.60
N GLY A 465 33.42 -21.21 -9.65
CA GLY A 465 34.11 -21.35 -10.94
C GLY A 465 34.44 -20.00 -11.58
N ASN A 466 33.63 -18.97 -11.36
CA ASN A 466 33.86 -17.62 -11.89
C ASN A 466 34.70 -16.77 -10.95
N ILE A 467 34.31 -16.71 -9.68
CA ILE A 467 34.88 -15.73 -8.75
C ILE A 467 35.77 -16.30 -7.65
N GLY A 468 35.89 -17.62 -7.51
CA GLY A 468 36.54 -18.26 -6.35
C GLY A 468 35.66 -18.30 -5.09
N HIS A 469 36.23 -18.68 -3.95
CA HIS A 469 35.51 -18.86 -2.68
C HIS A 469 35.64 -17.61 -1.79
N GLY A 470 34.58 -16.82 -1.72
CA GLY A 470 34.52 -15.54 -0.99
C GLY A 470 34.43 -15.62 0.54
N GLY A 471 34.95 -16.68 1.17
CA GLY A 471 34.78 -16.90 2.62
C GLY A 471 33.31 -16.79 3.07
N GLY A 472 33.05 -15.88 4.02
CA GLY A 472 31.70 -15.57 4.53
C GLY A 472 30.70 -15.05 3.49
N ALA A 473 31.18 -14.48 2.37
CA ALA A 473 30.32 -13.97 1.29
C ALA A 473 29.91 -15.03 0.25
N SER A 474 30.36 -16.28 0.39
CA SER A 474 30.13 -17.32 -0.64
C SER A 474 28.67 -17.66 -0.84
N GLY A 475 27.88 -17.68 0.24
CA GLY A 475 26.45 -17.95 0.16
C GLY A 475 25.69 -16.83 -0.55
N VAL A 476 25.99 -15.56 -0.24
CA VAL A 476 25.30 -14.43 -0.88
C VAL A 476 25.68 -14.29 -2.35
N ALA A 477 26.92 -14.63 -2.75
CA ALA A 477 27.30 -14.67 -4.17
C ALA A 477 26.47 -15.67 -4.98
N ALA A 478 26.22 -16.86 -4.41
CA ALA A 478 25.37 -17.88 -5.00
C ALA A 478 23.90 -17.41 -5.10
N VAL A 479 23.38 -16.77 -4.04
CA VAL A 479 22.03 -16.16 -4.02
C VAL A 479 21.90 -15.09 -5.11
N VAL A 480 22.85 -14.14 -5.20
CA VAL A 480 22.84 -13.07 -6.20
C VAL A 480 22.90 -13.63 -7.62
N LYS A 481 23.75 -14.65 -7.88
CA LYS A 481 23.79 -15.34 -9.17
C LYS A 481 22.42 -15.92 -9.54
N VAL A 482 21.77 -16.65 -8.63
CA VAL A 482 20.45 -17.25 -8.90
C VAL A 482 19.37 -16.18 -9.11
N LEU A 483 19.39 -15.07 -8.36
CA LEU A 483 18.47 -13.94 -8.58
C LEU A 483 18.65 -13.35 -9.98
N LEU A 484 19.88 -13.12 -10.43
CA LEU A 484 20.17 -12.63 -11.77
C LEU A 484 19.71 -13.63 -12.84
N MET A 485 19.93 -14.94 -12.63
CA MET A 485 19.42 -15.98 -13.51
C MET A 485 17.88 -15.96 -13.60
N LEU A 486 17.17 -15.76 -12.49
CA LEU A 486 15.70 -15.64 -12.47
C LEU A 486 15.22 -14.38 -13.21
N GLN A 487 15.90 -13.24 -13.03
CA GLN A 487 15.59 -11.97 -13.68
C GLN A 487 15.79 -12.03 -15.19
N HIS A 488 16.95 -12.52 -15.63
CA HIS A 488 17.29 -12.64 -17.05
C HIS A 488 16.65 -13.87 -17.71
N ARG A 489 16.16 -14.83 -16.92
CA ARG A 489 15.61 -16.12 -17.38
C ARG A 489 16.61 -16.93 -18.21
N LEU A 490 17.89 -16.84 -17.82
CA LEU A 490 19.02 -17.48 -18.50
C LEU A 490 19.87 -18.24 -17.48
N ILE A 491 20.52 -19.31 -17.93
CA ILE A 491 21.50 -20.08 -17.16
C ILE A 491 22.89 -19.82 -17.77
N PRO A 492 23.83 -19.24 -17.01
CA PRO A 492 25.18 -18.97 -17.49
C PRO A 492 25.99 -20.27 -17.61
N PRO A 493 27.01 -20.29 -18.49
CA PRO A 493 27.93 -21.41 -18.58
C PRO A 493 28.78 -21.57 -17.29
N GLN A 494 29.11 -22.81 -16.93
CA GLN A 494 30.01 -23.11 -15.83
C GLN A 494 31.45 -22.74 -16.20
N ALA A 495 32.00 -21.72 -15.53
CA ALA A 495 33.42 -21.37 -15.66
C ALA A 495 34.33 -22.42 -15.00
N ASN A 496 35.59 -22.47 -15.44
CA ASN A 496 36.60 -23.45 -14.97
C ASN A 496 36.18 -24.92 -15.08
N PHE A 497 35.33 -25.26 -16.06
CA PHE A 497 34.94 -26.63 -16.37
C PHE A 497 35.40 -27.02 -17.78
N ALA A 498 36.09 -28.16 -17.87
CA ALA A 498 36.58 -28.75 -19.13
C ALA A 498 36.33 -30.26 -19.17
N VAL A 499 36.78 -30.99 -18.14
CA VAL A 499 36.62 -32.45 -18.03
C VAL A 499 35.94 -32.78 -16.69
N LEU A 500 34.95 -33.68 -16.72
CA LEU A 500 34.29 -34.16 -15.51
C LEU A 500 35.27 -34.98 -14.66
N ASN A 501 35.25 -34.78 -13.34
CA ASN A 501 36.06 -35.58 -12.42
C ASN A 501 35.69 -37.07 -12.58
N PRO A 502 36.65 -37.97 -12.86
CA PRO A 502 36.37 -39.41 -13.07
C PRO A 502 35.74 -40.12 -11.88
N ALA A 503 35.86 -39.55 -10.66
CA ALA A 503 35.19 -40.06 -9.47
C ALA A 503 33.68 -39.75 -9.43
N ILE A 504 33.18 -38.90 -10.34
CA ILE A 504 31.76 -38.58 -10.50
C ILE A 504 31.18 -39.52 -11.57
N PRO A 505 30.16 -40.33 -11.26
CA PRO A 505 29.45 -41.15 -12.25
C PRO A 505 28.84 -40.31 -13.37
N SER A 506 28.50 -40.94 -14.51
CA SER A 506 27.90 -40.24 -15.64
C SER A 506 26.66 -39.43 -15.23
N LEU A 507 26.67 -38.13 -15.54
CA LEU A 507 25.55 -37.24 -15.23
C LEU A 507 24.31 -37.55 -16.09
N GLU A 508 24.52 -38.08 -17.30
CA GLU A 508 23.45 -38.40 -18.24
C GLU A 508 22.50 -39.48 -17.69
N GLU A 509 23.04 -40.47 -16.98
CA GLU A 509 22.25 -41.53 -16.34
C GLU A 509 21.28 -41.01 -15.27
N ALA A 510 21.54 -39.82 -14.72
CA ALA A 510 20.69 -39.16 -13.73
C ALA A 510 19.86 -38.01 -14.33
N ASN A 511 19.85 -37.86 -15.66
CA ASN A 511 19.26 -36.74 -16.38
C ASN A 511 19.80 -35.36 -15.91
N MET A 512 21.10 -35.30 -15.61
CA MET A 512 21.81 -34.12 -15.11
C MET A 512 22.81 -33.60 -16.14
N GLU A 513 23.11 -32.29 -16.12
CA GLU A 513 24.16 -31.70 -16.95
C GLU A 513 24.84 -30.48 -16.30
N ILE A 514 26.08 -30.22 -16.72
CA ILE A 514 26.82 -28.98 -16.39
C ILE A 514 26.69 -28.02 -17.59
N PRO A 515 26.09 -26.83 -17.43
CA PRO A 515 25.91 -25.88 -18.52
C PRO A 515 27.24 -25.45 -19.13
N GLN A 516 27.42 -25.60 -20.44
CA GLN A 516 28.63 -25.16 -21.15
C GLN A 516 28.46 -23.87 -21.96
N HIS A 517 27.20 -23.51 -22.25
CA HIS A 517 26.82 -22.31 -23.02
C HIS A 517 25.72 -21.55 -22.28
N LEU A 518 25.63 -20.24 -22.53
CA LEU A 518 24.51 -19.43 -22.08
C LEU A 518 23.22 -19.97 -22.72
N SER A 519 22.23 -20.33 -21.92
CA SER A 519 21.01 -20.97 -22.42
C SER A 519 19.75 -20.43 -21.70
N PRO A 520 18.57 -20.47 -22.36
CA PRO A 520 17.32 -20.16 -21.70
C PRO A 520 17.04 -21.07 -20.50
N TRP A 521 16.62 -20.46 -19.39
CA TRP A 521 16.11 -21.19 -18.24
C TRP A 521 14.63 -21.52 -18.46
N GLU A 522 14.33 -22.45 -19.35
CA GLU A 522 12.96 -22.79 -19.71
C GLU A 522 12.17 -23.44 -18.57
N GLY A 523 10.85 -23.24 -18.55
CA GLY A 523 9.95 -23.78 -17.53
C GLY A 523 8.79 -22.84 -17.21
N SER A 524 7.63 -23.43 -16.90
CA SER A 524 6.46 -22.69 -16.39
C SER A 524 6.73 -22.06 -15.01
N PHE A 525 7.63 -22.69 -14.25
CA PHE A 525 8.12 -22.26 -12.96
C PHE A 525 9.62 -22.54 -12.83
N ARG A 526 10.39 -21.52 -12.44
CA ARG A 526 11.83 -21.61 -12.20
C ARG A 526 12.11 -21.69 -10.70
N ALA A 527 12.74 -22.78 -10.30
CA ALA A 527 13.21 -23.00 -8.94
C ALA A 527 14.62 -23.58 -8.96
N ALA A 528 15.45 -23.10 -8.03
CA ALA A 528 16.81 -23.54 -7.81
C ALA A 528 17.04 -23.97 -6.37
N LEU A 529 17.86 -25.00 -6.18
CA LEU A 529 18.49 -25.29 -4.90
C LEU A 529 19.82 -24.53 -4.82
N VAL A 530 20.08 -23.85 -3.71
CA VAL A 530 21.35 -23.19 -3.43
C VAL A 530 22.00 -23.83 -2.21
N ASN A 531 23.21 -24.34 -2.39
CA ASN A 531 23.99 -25.05 -1.38
C ASN A 531 25.16 -24.21 -0.88
N ASN A 532 25.42 -24.26 0.43
CA ASN A 532 26.65 -23.71 1.01
C ASN A 532 27.09 -24.52 2.24
N TYR A 533 28.33 -25.02 2.23
CA TYR A 533 28.85 -25.87 3.30
C TYR A 533 30.07 -25.25 3.97
N GLY A 534 30.07 -25.25 5.31
CA GLY A 534 31.18 -24.81 6.12
C GLY A 534 32.18 -25.94 6.34
N ALA A 535 33.47 -25.63 6.34
CA ALA A 535 34.52 -26.60 6.68
C ALA A 535 34.43 -27.10 8.14
N SER A 536 33.65 -26.41 8.98
CA SER A 536 33.26 -26.83 10.34
C SER A 536 32.25 -28.00 10.37
N GLY A 537 31.71 -28.39 9.20
CA GLY A 537 30.71 -29.44 9.06
C GLY A 537 29.27 -28.94 9.00
N THR A 538 29.01 -27.63 9.15
CA THR A 538 27.67 -27.03 9.04
C THR A 538 27.25 -26.94 7.57
N ASN A 539 26.09 -27.50 7.23
CA ASN A 539 25.57 -27.49 5.87
C ASN A 539 24.30 -26.64 5.78
N VAL A 540 24.19 -25.83 4.73
CA VAL A 540 23.01 -25.00 4.45
C VAL A 540 22.48 -25.30 3.06
N ALA A 541 21.16 -25.39 2.93
CA ALA A 541 20.46 -25.50 1.65
C ALA A 541 19.25 -24.58 1.62
N MET A 542 18.98 -23.98 0.47
CA MET A 542 17.90 -23.02 0.24
C MET A 542 17.16 -23.31 -1.06
N ILE A 543 15.84 -23.21 -1.06
CA ILE A 543 15.01 -23.27 -2.27
C ILE A 543 14.64 -21.85 -2.69
N MET A 544 15.18 -21.43 -3.82
CA MET A 544 14.91 -20.12 -4.43
C MET A 544 14.01 -20.26 -5.64
N CYS A 545 12.99 -19.41 -5.73
CA CYS A 545 12.01 -19.43 -6.79
C CYS A 545 11.89 -18.07 -7.48
N GLN A 546 11.39 -18.09 -8.72
CA GLN A 546 10.96 -16.87 -9.41
C GLN A 546 9.97 -16.06 -8.56
N PRO A 547 9.80 -14.74 -8.78
CA PRO A 547 8.76 -13.97 -8.11
C PRO A 547 7.34 -14.47 -8.43
N PRO A 548 6.34 -14.21 -7.57
CA PRO A 548 4.94 -14.45 -7.90
C PRO A 548 4.57 -13.71 -9.19
N ARG A 549 3.75 -14.32 -10.04
CA ARG A 549 3.20 -13.61 -11.20
C ARG A 549 2.30 -12.50 -10.68
N THR A 550 2.68 -11.25 -10.93
CA THR A 550 1.83 -10.09 -10.66
C THR A 550 0.56 -10.25 -11.51
N PRO A 551 -0.65 -10.34 -10.93
CA PRO A 551 -1.88 -10.65 -11.69
C PRO A 551 -2.33 -9.58 -12.68
N PHE A 552 -1.56 -8.52 -12.88
CA PHE A 552 -1.88 -7.41 -13.75
C PHE A 552 -0.67 -7.05 -14.60
N GLU A 553 -0.62 -7.55 -15.83
CA GLU A 553 -0.32 -6.60 -16.91
C GLU A 553 -1.47 -5.60 -16.85
N ARG A 554 -1.23 -4.45 -16.19
CA ARG A 554 -2.10 -3.30 -16.41
C ARG A 554 -2.02 -3.08 -17.91
N THR A 555 -3.06 -3.47 -18.65
CA THR A 555 -3.45 -2.69 -19.81
C THR A 555 -3.35 -1.27 -19.34
N THR A 556 -2.46 -0.50 -19.96
CA THR A 556 -2.39 0.93 -19.75
C THR A 556 -3.79 1.42 -20.08
N SER A 557 -4.64 1.50 -19.06
CA SER A 557 -5.86 2.27 -19.14
C SER A 557 -5.39 3.62 -19.66
N GLU A 558 -6.08 4.13 -20.66
CA GLU A 558 -5.92 5.50 -21.17
C GLU A 558 -6.31 6.52 -20.09
N THR A 559 -5.90 6.31 -18.84
CA THR A 559 -5.84 7.35 -17.83
C THR A 559 -4.93 8.44 -18.38
N ALA A 560 -5.47 9.64 -18.47
CA ALA A 560 -4.79 10.81 -18.98
C ALA A 560 -3.40 10.94 -18.34
N LYS A 561 -2.37 11.00 -19.20
CA LYS A 561 -0.98 11.11 -18.76
C LYS A 561 -0.81 12.49 -18.14
N PRO A 562 -0.22 12.61 -16.94
CA PRO A 562 0.10 13.93 -16.41
C PRO A 562 0.95 14.71 -17.42
N LEU A 563 0.59 15.97 -17.65
CA LEU A 563 1.33 16.88 -18.53
C LEU A 563 2.79 17.05 -18.08
N LEU A 564 3.05 16.93 -16.77
CA LEU A 564 4.36 17.11 -16.14
C LEU A 564 4.60 16.08 -15.03
N TYR A 565 5.79 15.48 -15.01
CA TYR A 565 6.24 14.60 -13.94
C TYR A 565 7.16 15.34 -12.97
N PRO A 566 6.99 15.20 -11.64
CA PRO A 566 7.92 15.76 -10.67
C PRO A 566 9.25 15.00 -10.69
N ILE A 567 10.34 15.73 -10.73
CA ILE A 567 11.71 15.21 -10.70
C ILE A 567 12.40 15.73 -9.45
N LEU A 568 12.70 14.82 -8.53
CA LEU A 568 13.47 15.07 -7.33
C LEU A 568 14.75 14.23 -7.38
N ILE A 569 15.90 14.88 -7.27
CA ILE A 569 17.20 14.20 -7.19
C ILE A 569 17.92 14.74 -5.96
N SER A 570 18.39 13.86 -5.08
CA SER A 570 19.16 14.19 -3.89
C SER A 570 20.53 13.49 -3.86
N ALA A 571 21.51 14.13 -3.19
CA ALA A 571 22.83 13.55 -2.95
C ALA A 571 23.50 14.20 -1.71
N HIS A 572 24.56 13.55 -1.20
CA HIS A 572 25.31 14.03 -0.04
C HIS A 572 26.28 15.17 -0.35
N SER A 573 26.74 15.30 -1.60
CA SER A 573 27.64 16.37 -2.04
C SER A 573 27.29 16.84 -3.45
N THR A 574 27.80 18.00 -3.85
CA THR A 574 27.66 18.54 -5.22
C THR A 574 28.29 17.59 -6.26
N ALA A 575 29.46 17.03 -5.95
CA ALA A 575 30.14 16.06 -6.80
C ALA A 575 29.33 14.76 -6.95
N SER A 576 28.75 14.25 -5.86
CA SER A 576 27.89 13.06 -5.88
C SER A 576 26.61 13.32 -6.70
N LEU A 577 26.05 14.53 -6.61
CA LEU A 577 24.87 14.92 -7.38
C LEU A 577 25.15 14.93 -8.89
N ARG A 578 26.28 15.52 -9.32
CA ARG A 578 26.71 15.49 -10.72
C ARG A 578 26.90 14.05 -11.20
N ARG A 579 27.60 13.22 -10.42
CA ARG A 579 27.81 11.79 -10.75
C ARG A 579 26.50 11.03 -10.90
N TYR A 580 25.53 11.29 -10.02
CA TYR A 580 24.20 10.70 -10.09
C TYR A 580 23.46 11.15 -11.36
N CYS A 581 23.46 12.45 -11.67
CA CYS A 581 22.88 12.97 -12.90
C CYS A 581 23.53 12.39 -14.16
N SER A 582 24.85 12.23 -14.18
CA SER A 582 25.54 11.55 -15.30
C SER A 582 25.16 10.08 -15.43
N ALA A 583 24.99 9.37 -14.31
CA ALA A 583 24.54 7.98 -14.32
C ALA A 583 23.10 7.86 -14.84
N LEU A 584 22.21 8.75 -14.41
CA LEU A 584 20.83 8.79 -14.89
C LEU A 584 20.77 9.17 -16.37
N LEU A 585 21.59 10.11 -16.84
CA LEU A 585 21.67 10.48 -18.26
C LEU A 585 22.07 9.27 -19.12
N ARG A 586 23.10 8.52 -18.71
CA ARG A 586 23.51 7.28 -19.40
C ARG A 586 22.40 6.22 -19.41
N LEU A 587 21.64 6.10 -18.32
CA LEU A 587 20.49 5.20 -18.25
C LEU A 587 19.41 5.61 -19.26
N LEU A 588 19.11 6.91 -19.35
CA LEU A 588 18.13 7.45 -20.31
C LEU A 588 18.58 7.25 -21.76
N GLU A 589 19.87 7.34 -22.04
CA GLU A 589 20.45 7.10 -23.37
C GLU A 589 20.40 5.60 -23.73
N THR A 590 20.75 4.72 -22.79
CA THR A 590 20.79 3.27 -23.00
C THR A 590 19.40 2.69 -23.26
N HIS A 591 18.36 3.20 -22.57
CA HIS A 591 17.01 2.61 -22.62
C HIS A 591 15.99 3.39 -23.47
N HIS A 592 16.42 4.46 -24.15
CA HIS A 592 15.53 5.28 -24.97
C HIS A 592 14.76 4.45 -26.02
N GLY A 593 15.45 3.53 -26.71
CA GLY A 593 14.85 2.71 -27.76
C GLY A 593 13.96 1.56 -27.25
N THR A 594 14.12 1.13 -25.99
CA THR A 594 13.42 -0.05 -25.45
C THR A 594 12.15 0.31 -24.67
N LEU A 595 12.19 1.39 -23.88
CA LEU A 595 11.08 1.78 -22.98
C LEU A 595 10.23 2.92 -23.55
N GLY A 596 10.73 3.67 -24.54
CA GLY A 596 10.00 4.73 -25.24
C GLY A 596 9.26 5.66 -24.27
N ASN A 597 7.93 5.77 -24.45
CA ASN A 597 7.06 6.67 -23.69
C ASN A 597 6.84 6.27 -22.21
N THR A 598 7.30 5.09 -21.76
CA THR A 598 7.16 4.64 -20.36
C THR A 598 8.37 4.99 -19.50
N LEU A 599 9.47 5.44 -20.12
CA LEU A 599 10.73 5.71 -19.44
C LEU A 599 10.63 6.85 -18.42
N LEU A 600 10.16 8.03 -18.85
CA LEU A 600 10.03 9.20 -17.98
C LEU A 600 9.09 8.95 -16.78
N PRO A 601 7.85 8.41 -16.95
CA PRO A 601 6.99 8.09 -15.82
C PRO A 601 7.64 7.13 -14.84
N SER A 602 8.34 6.11 -15.34
CA SER A 602 9.02 5.11 -14.51
C SER A 602 10.18 5.72 -13.74
N VAL A 603 11.00 6.55 -14.39
CA VAL A 603 12.12 7.26 -13.74
C VAL A 603 11.61 8.22 -12.67
N ALA A 604 10.60 9.04 -12.98
CA ALA A 604 10.01 9.97 -12.02
C ALA A 604 9.44 9.22 -10.80
N PHE A 605 8.73 8.12 -11.03
CA PHE A 605 8.22 7.27 -9.95
C PHE A 605 9.35 6.69 -9.09
N GLN A 606 10.40 6.12 -9.71
CA GLN A 606 11.53 5.53 -8.98
C GLN A 606 12.33 6.58 -8.20
N LEU A 607 12.55 7.77 -8.75
CA LEU A 607 13.19 8.87 -8.02
C LEU A 607 12.34 9.32 -6.82
N ALA A 608 11.03 9.37 -6.98
CA ALA A 608 10.11 9.74 -5.90
C ALA A 608 9.99 8.67 -4.81
N GLN A 609 10.07 7.38 -5.15
CA GLN A 609 9.85 6.29 -4.20
C GLN A 609 11.13 5.67 -3.64
N CYS A 610 12.25 5.65 -4.36
CA CYS A 610 13.40 4.84 -3.95
C CYS A 610 14.58 5.65 -3.44
N GLN A 611 14.64 6.95 -3.76
CA GLN A 611 15.78 7.78 -3.41
C GLN A 611 15.74 8.27 -1.96
N ASN A 612 16.91 8.42 -1.35
CA ASN A 612 17.05 9.05 -0.04
C ASN A 612 16.83 10.58 -0.08
N HIS A 613 15.58 11.00 0.15
CA HIS A 613 15.20 12.40 0.20
C HIS A 613 15.60 13.10 1.51
N SER A 614 16.40 12.50 2.38
CA SER A 614 16.93 13.19 3.58
C SER A 614 18.22 13.97 3.29
N LEU A 615 18.94 13.61 2.22
CA LEU A 615 20.23 14.20 1.84
C LEU A 615 20.15 15.70 1.54
N VAL A 616 21.26 16.43 1.69
CA VAL A 616 21.29 17.90 1.74
C VAL A 616 21.21 18.54 0.36
N HIS A 617 21.94 18.02 -0.64
CA HIS A 617 21.98 18.62 -1.98
C HIS A 617 20.84 18.06 -2.82
N ARG A 618 19.96 18.91 -3.35
CA ARG A 618 18.79 18.49 -4.10
C ARG A 618 18.51 19.34 -5.33
N ILE A 619 17.86 18.72 -6.30
CA ILE A 619 17.24 19.36 -7.45
C ILE A 619 15.77 18.96 -7.46
N THR A 620 14.91 19.96 -7.55
CA THR A 620 13.46 19.80 -7.71
C THR A 620 13.06 20.51 -8.99
N SER A 621 12.49 19.77 -9.94
CA SER A 621 11.96 20.31 -11.19
C SER A 621 10.76 19.48 -11.64
N SER A 622 10.17 19.84 -12.77
CA SER A 622 9.25 19.00 -13.52
C SER A 622 9.79 18.74 -14.93
N ALA A 623 9.33 17.66 -15.55
CA ALA A 623 9.59 17.36 -16.96
C ALA A 623 8.34 16.73 -17.60
N GLY A 624 7.92 17.25 -18.75
CA GLY A 624 6.86 16.66 -19.58
C GLY A 624 7.40 15.67 -20.61
N SER A 625 8.70 15.75 -20.91
CA SER A 625 9.37 14.93 -21.91
C SER A 625 10.73 14.40 -21.43
N SER A 626 11.18 13.30 -22.05
CA SER A 626 12.52 12.74 -21.78
C SER A 626 13.63 13.72 -22.14
N ASP A 627 13.40 14.60 -23.13
CA ASP A 627 14.38 15.61 -23.56
C ASP A 627 14.51 16.75 -22.56
N GLU A 628 13.40 17.22 -21.97
CA GLU A 628 13.44 18.16 -20.84
C GLU A 628 14.19 17.57 -19.65
N LEU A 629 13.97 16.29 -19.32
CA LEU A 629 14.72 15.62 -18.26
C LEU A 629 16.22 15.57 -18.58
N ARG A 630 16.61 15.20 -19.82
CA ARG A 630 18.03 15.21 -20.23
C ARG A 630 18.64 16.59 -20.13
N ALA A 631 17.93 17.63 -20.55
CA ALA A 631 18.38 19.01 -20.45
C ALA A 631 18.64 19.40 -18.99
N LEU A 632 17.69 19.12 -18.09
CA LEU A 632 17.84 19.33 -16.64
C LEU A 632 19.09 18.64 -16.07
N LEU A 633 19.33 17.39 -16.47
CA LEU A 633 20.50 16.63 -16.02
C LEU A 633 21.81 17.23 -16.55
N ARG A 634 21.88 17.62 -17.82
CA ARG A 634 23.06 18.27 -18.42
C ARG A 634 23.37 19.60 -17.74
N THR A 635 22.37 20.47 -17.57
CA THR A 635 22.54 21.75 -16.86
C THR A 635 23.06 21.54 -15.44
N THR A 636 22.66 20.46 -14.77
CA THR A 636 23.17 20.13 -13.45
C THR A 636 24.63 19.67 -13.48
N ILE A 637 24.98 18.82 -14.44
CA ILE A 637 26.34 18.31 -14.63
C ILE A 637 27.31 19.46 -14.89
N ASP A 638 26.93 20.39 -15.75
CA ASP A 638 27.75 21.53 -16.19
C ASP A 638 27.72 22.71 -15.23
N ARG A 639 26.96 22.63 -14.14
CA ARG A 639 26.83 23.72 -13.16
C ARG A 639 28.17 24.03 -12.50
N ASP A 640 28.57 25.30 -12.48
CA ASP A 640 29.78 25.78 -11.80
C ASP A 640 29.67 25.63 -10.26
N ASP A 641 30.77 25.21 -9.61
CA ASP A 641 30.90 25.14 -8.16
C ASP A 641 30.94 26.52 -7.49
N ALA A 642 31.31 27.58 -8.23
CA ALA A 642 31.32 28.95 -7.72
C ALA A 642 29.91 29.51 -7.43
N ALA A 643 28.87 28.95 -8.04
CA ALA A 643 27.49 29.35 -7.80
C ALA A 643 26.94 28.69 -6.52
N PRO A 644 26.63 29.44 -5.45
CA PRO A 644 26.23 28.85 -4.19
C PRO A 644 24.94 28.04 -4.33
N TRP A 645 24.95 26.83 -3.79
CA TRP A 645 23.75 26.03 -3.60
C TRP A 645 22.87 26.73 -2.58
N LYS A 646 21.57 26.86 -2.87
CA LYS A 646 20.64 27.38 -1.86
C LYS A 646 20.64 26.42 -0.67
N PRO A 647 20.94 26.89 0.56
CA PRO A 647 20.89 26.03 1.73
C PRO A 647 19.47 25.49 1.91
N ARG A 648 19.37 24.31 2.52
CA ARG A 648 18.08 23.72 2.88
C ARG A 648 17.40 24.63 3.91
N GLU A 649 16.39 25.38 3.47
CA GLU A 649 15.50 26.08 4.40
C GLU A 649 14.70 25.02 5.20
N ASN A 650 14.44 25.31 6.49
CA ASN A 650 13.47 24.53 7.23
C ASN A 650 12.12 24.59 6.51
N PRO A 651 11.41 23.45 6.37
CA PRO A 651 10.11 23.45 5.72
C PRO A 651 9.21 24.44 6.44
N LYS A 652 8.70 25.43 5.70
CA LYS A 652 7.75 26.39 6.24
C LYS A 652 6.45 25.66 6.55
N PRO A 653 5.76 26.01 7.64
CA PRO A 653 4.44 25.45 7.91
C PRO A 653 3.51 25.73 6.73
N VAL A 654 2.62 24.78 6.44
CA VAL A 654 1.62 24.90 5.37
C VAL A 654 0.29 25.31 5.98
N VAL A 655 -0.31 26.34 5.40
CA VAL A 655 -1.62 26.87 5.82
C VAL A 655 -2.53 26.86 4.61
N PHE A 656 -3.73 26.30 4.76
CA PHE A 656 -4.74 26.38 3.70
C PHE A 656 -5.58 27.62 3.87
N VAL A 657 -5.67 28.39 2.78
CA VAL A 657 -6.45 29.61 2.69
C VAL A 657 -7.64 29.33 1.76
N PHE A 658 -8.85 29.36 2.32
CA PHE A 658 -10.09 29.16 1.59
C PHE A 658 -10.67 30.50 1.17
N ALA A 659 -10.95 30.66 -0.13
CA ALA A 659 -11.44 31.91 -0.67
C ALA A 659 -12.95 32.08 -0.42
N GLY A 660 -13.36 33.35 -0.33
CA GLY A 660 -14.77 33.72 -0.33
C GLY A 660 -15.43 33.52 -1.70
N GLN A 661 -16.68 33.98 -1.82
CA GLN A 661 -17.38 33.96 -3.11
C GLN A 661 -16.74 34.95 -4.09
N THR A 662 -16.39 34.47 -5.29
CA THR A 662 -15.86 35.31 -6.37
C THR A 662 -16.63 35.06 -7.67
N GLY A 663 -17.42 36.06 -8.10
CA GLY A 663 -18.20 35.97 -9.33
C GLY A 663 -19.20 34.81 -9.35
N GLY A 664 -19.71 34.48 -10.54
CA GLY A 664 -20.66 33.38 -10.78
C GLY A 664 -20.07 32.20 -11.56
N ARG A 665 -18.75 32.00 -11.54
CA ARG A 665 -18.05 31.04 -12.43
C ARG A 665 -16.94 30.25 -11.70
N PRO A 666 -17.27 29.10 -11.07
CA PRO A 666 -16.26 28.15 -10.64
C PRO A 666 -15.79 27.34 -11.87
N LEU A 667 -14.74 27.80 -12.57
CA LEU A 667 -14.22 27.12 -13.76
C LEU A 667 -13.24 26.00 -13.37
N LEU A 668 -13.64 24.73 -13.47
CA LEU A 668 -12.69 23.61 -13.45
C LEU A 668 -12.48 23.11 -14.88
N SER A 669 -11.22 22.89 -15.28
CA SER A 669 -10.93 22.22 -16.56
C SER A 669 -11.38 20.76 -16.49
N GLN A 670 -12.05 20.29 -17.56
CA GLN A 670 -12.47 18.89 -17.66
C GLN A 670 -11.27 17.95 -17.74
N GLU A 671 -10.18 18.40 -18.38
CA GLU A 671 -8.91 17.67 -18.47
C GLU A 671 -8.32 17.40 -17.07
N VAL A 672 -8.25 18.44 -16.23
CA VAL A 672 -7.73 18.33 -14.85
C VAL A 672 -8.55 17.36 -14.01
N TYR A 673 -9.88 17.40 -14.16
CA TYR A 673 -10.77 16.47 -13.47
C TYR A 673 -10.54 15.01 -13.93
N GLN A 674 -10.27 14.79 -15.22
CA GLN A 674 -9.99 13.46 -15.77
C GLN A 674 -8.59 12.93 -15.36
N GLU A 675 -7.59 13.81 -15.28
CA GLU A 675 -6.20 13.48 -14.90
C GLU A 675 -6.05 13.16 -13.41
N SER A 676 -6.74 13.90 -12.54
CA SER A 676 -6.57 13.75 -11.09
C SER A 676 -7.59 12.80 -10.47
N ILE A 677 -7.14 11.58 -10.16
CA ILE A 677 -7.96 10.55 -9.49
C ILE A 677 -8.48 11.05 -8.13
N LEU A 678 -7.64 11.74 -7.35
CA LEU A 678 -8.01 12.25 -6.03
C LEU A 678 -9.04 13.38 -6.14
N LEU A 679 -8.84 14.33 -7.07
CA LEU A 679 -9.79 15.42 -7.29
C LEU A 679 -11.15 14.87 -7.69
N ARG A 680 -11.19 14.00 -8.70
CA ARG A 680 -12.42 13.34 -9.15
C ARG A 680 -13.10 12.57 -8.03
N ARG A 681 -12.34 11.78 -7.25
CA ARG A 681 -12.90 11.00 -6.13
C ARG A 681 -13.65 11.89 -5.13
N HIS A 682 -13.06 13.01 -4.73
CA HIS A 682 -13.67 13.93 -3.77
C HIS A 682 -14.81 14.74 -4.39
N LEU A 683 -14.66 15.17 -5.64
CA LEU A 683 -15.69 15.96 -6.33
C LEU A 683 -16.95 15.12 -6.60
N ASP A 684 -16.79 13.88 -7.04
CA ASP A 684 -17.89 12.91 -7.23
C ASP A 684 -18.56 12.56 -5.90
N ARG A 685 -17.80 12.58 -4.79
CA ARG A 685 -18.35 12.38 -3.45
C ARG A 685 -19.24 13.55 -3.05
N CYS A 686 -18.81 14.77 -3.30
CA CYS A 686 -19.63 15.97 -3.07
C CYS A 686 -20.90 15.95 -3.93
N ASP A 687 -20.77 15.63 -5.22
CA ASP A 687 -21.90 15.53 -6.14
C ASP A 687 -22.92 14.46 -5.73
N ARG A 688 -22.47 13.24 -5.36
CA ARG A 688 -23.37 12.21 -4.81
C ARG A 688 -24.05 12.66 -3.51
N ALA A 689 -23.34 13.39 -2.65
CA ALA A 689 -23.90 13.90 -1.41
C ALA A 689 -24.98 14.97 -1.67
N LEU A 690 -24.77 15.84 -2.66
CA LEU A 690 -25.77 16.81 -3.15
C LEU A 690 -27.04 16.11 -3.66
N GLN A 691 -26.87 15.12 -4.53
CA GLN A 691 -28.01 14.35 -5.07
C GLN A 691 -28.79 13.63 -3.96
N THR A 692 -28.10 13.12 -2.93
CA THR A 692 -28.73 12.44 -1.79
C THR A 692 -29.58 13.38 -0.92
N ILE A 693 -29.25 14.68 -0.88
CA ILE A 693 -30.06 15.69 -0.17
C ILE A 693 -31.14 16.32 -1.07
N GLY A 694 -31.31 15.83 -2.31
CA GLY A 694 -32.36 16.25 -3.23
C GLY A 694 -31.99 17.43 -4.15
N LEU A 695 -30.70 17.77 -4.25
CA LEU A 695 -30.23 18.86 -5.12
C LEU A 695 -29.73 18.32 -6.47
N HIS A 696 -29.68 19.20 -7.47
CA HIS A 696 -29.16 18.88 -8.79
C HIS A 696 -27.66 18.56 -8.77
N SER A 697 -27.22 17.77 -9.76
CA SER A 697 -25.80 17.52 -9.96
C SER A 697 -25.06 18.80 -10.34
N ILE A 698 -23.81 18.92 -9.90
CA ILE A 698 -22.90 19.99 -10.30
C ILE A 698 -22.32 19.78 -11.71
N PHE A 699 -22.53 18.60 -12.29
CA PHE A 699 -22.10 18.27 -13.64
C PHE A 699 -23.26 18.46 -14.65
N PRO A 700 -22.97 18.96 -15.87
CA PRO A 700 -21.67 19.40 -16.40
C PRO A 700 -21.27 20.83 -15.99
N TYR A 701 -22.11 21.57 -15.27
CA TYR A 701 -21.96 23.01 -14.98
C TYR A 701 -20.59 23.44 -14.44
N ILE A 702 -19.89 22.58 -13.68
CA ILE A 702 -18.56 22.88 -13.13
C ILE A 702 -17.46 23.03 -14.18
N PHE A 703 -17.72 22.57 -15.41
CA PHE A 703 -16.82 22.70 -16.55
C PHE A 703 -17.18 23.86 -17.49
N GLU A 704 -18.39 24.39 -17.37
CA GLU A 704 -18.93 25.38 -18.31
C GLU A 704 -18.45 26.80 -17.96
N ALA A 705 -18.24 27.62 -18.99
CA ALA A 705 -17.77 29.00 -18.84
C ALA A 705 -18.89 30.01 -18.55
N ASP A 706 -20.15 29.57 -18.65
CA ASP A 706 -21.33 30.41 -18.48
C ASP A 706 -21.55 30.78 -17.02
N SER A 707 -22.11 31.98 -16.79
CA SER A 707 -22.42 32.44 -15.45
C SER A 707 -23.58 31.64 -14.87
N ILE A 708 -23.40 31.10 -13.66
CA ILE A 708 -24.46 30.38 -12.95
C ILE A 708 -25.35 31.39 -12.22
N PHE A 709 -26.65 31.35 -12.53
CA PHE A 709 -27.63 32.27 -11.94
C PHE A 709 -28.26 31.73 -10.66
N ASP A 710 -28.26 30.41 -10.44
CA ASP A 710 -28.77 29.79 -9.22
C ASP A 710 -27.74 29.85 -8.08
N LEU A 711 -28.08 30.56 -7.00
CA LEU A 711 -27.17 30.81 -5.87
C LEU A 711 -26.82 29.52 -5.12
N VAL A 712 -27.79 28.61 -4.99
CA VAL A 712 -27.62 27.32 -4.32
C VAL A 712 -26.57 26.49 -5.06
N THR A 713 -26.74 26.33 -6.37
CA THR A 713 -25.80 25.62 -7.24
C THR A 713 -24.41 26.26 -7.18
N LEU A 714 -24.31 27.59 -7.28
CA LEU A 714 -23.04 28.31 -7.21
C LEU A 714 -22.29 28.05 -5.89
N HIS A 715 -22.97 28.18 -4.75
CA HIS A 715 -22.36 27.96 -3.43
C HIS A 715 -21.92 26.50 -3.24
N CYS A 716 -22.78 25.55 -3.61
CA CYS A 716 -22.47 24.13 -3.55
C CYS A 716 -21.25 23.76 -4.42
N MET A 717 -21.11 24.35 -5.61
CA MET A 717 -19.97 24.13 -6.50
C MET A 717 -18.67 24.73 -5.95
N LEU A 718 -18.71 25.97 -5.46
CA LEU A 718 -17.56 26.63 -4.86
C LEU A 718 -17.01 25.82 -3.68
N PHE A 719 -17.91 25.35 -2.80
CA PHE A 719 -17.52 24.48 -1.69
C PHE A 719 -16.94 23.16 -2.19
N SER A 720 -17.66 22.47 -3.09
CA SER A 720 -17.26 21.15 -3.57
C SER A 720 -15.88 21.18 -4.19
N LEU A 721 -15.56 22.23 -4.95
CA LEU A 721 -14.26 22.43 -5.57
C LEU A 721 -13.15 22.73 -4.55
N GLN A 722 -13.39 23.69 -3.64
CA GLN A 722 -12.41 24.04 -2.60
C GLN A 722 -12.12 22.86 -1.67
N TYR A 723 -13.17 22.15 -1.22
CA TYR A 723 -13.06 20.95 -0.39
C TYR A 723 -12.29 19.85 -1.11
N SER A 724 -12.61 19.59 -2.38
CA SER A 724 -12.01 18.49 -3.13
C SER A 724 -10.52 18.70 -3.39
N VAL A 725 -10.10 19.94 -3.66
CA VAL A 725 -8.68 20.25 -3.82
C VAL A 725 -7.94 20.17 -2.49
N ALA A 726 -8.48 20.74 -1.41
CA ALA A 726 -7.86 20.65 -0.09
C ALA A 726 -7.71 19.18 0.36
N SER A 727 -8.77 18.38 0.20
CA SER A 727 -8.77 16.96 0.55
C SER A 727 -7.81 16.16 -0.33
N SER A 728 -7.66 16.52 -1.61
CA SER A 728 -6.66 15.87 -2.48
C SER A 728 -5.24 16.08 -1.98
N TRP A 729 -4.89 17.31 -1.57
CA TRP A 729 -3.55 17.58 -1.01
C TRP A 729 -3.33 16.86 0.33
N ILE A 730 -4.33 16.85 1.22
CA ILE A 730 -4.23 16.13 2.49
C ILE A 730 -4.04 14.62 2.25
N ASP A 731 -4.81 14.03 1.32
CA ASP A 731 -4.68 12.61 0.97
C ASP A 731 -3.34 12.25 0.32
N THR A 732 -2.62 13.22 -0.28
CA THR A 732 -1.23 13.01 -0.73
C THR A 732 -0.20 12.99 0.41
N GLY A 733 -0.61 13.29 1.64
CA GLY A 733 0.25 13.34 2.82
C GLY A 733 0.79 14.73 3.16
N LEU A 734 0.25 15.81 2.57
CA LEU A 734 0.65 17.17 2.90
C LEU A 734 0.18 17.53 4.32
N GLU A 735 1.14 17.81 5.21
CA GLU A 735 0.82 18.19 6.59
C GLU A 735 0.40 19.67 6.68
N VAL A 736 -0.87 19.91 6.97
CA VAL A 736 -1.45 21.25 7.11
C VAL A 736 -1.52 21.64 8.58
N LYS A 737 -0.92 22.78 8.94
CA LYS A 737 -0.80 23.24 10.34
C LYS A 737 -1.94 24.14 10.79
N ALA A 738 -2.59 24.84 9.86
CA ALA A 738 -3.75 25.68 10.13
C ALA A 738 -4.61 25.87 8.88
N LEU A 739 -5.90 26.16 9.09
CA LEU A 739 -6.86 26.57 8.08
C LEU A 739 -7.31 28.00 8.35
N VAL A 740 -7.53 28.79 7.30
CA VAL A 740 -8.18 30.10 7.40
C VAL A 740 -9.10 30.28 6.21
N GLY A 741 -10.30 30.81 6.43
CA GLY A 741 -11.27 31.03 5.38
C GLY A 741 -11.70 32.48 5.31
N HIS A 742 -11.78 33.04 4.11
CA HIS A 742 -12.37 34.36 3.87
C HIS A 742 -13.88 34.21 3.64
N SER A 743 -14.71 34.82 4.47
CA SER A 743 -16.18 34.74 4.38
C SER A 743 -16.65 33.29 4.15
N PHE A 744 -17.29 32.98 3.01
CA PHE A 744 -17.72 31.65 2.57
C PHE A 744 -16.66 30.55 2.77
N GLY A 745 -15.37 30.86 2.57
CA GLY A 745 -14.28 29.91 2.76
C GLY A 745 -14.18 29.35 4.18
N GLN A 746 -14.70 30.05 5.19
CA GLN A 746 -14.76 29.54 6.57
C GLN A 746 -15.66 28.30 6.68
N LEU A 747 -16.73 28.23 5.89
CA LEU A 747 -17.62 27.07 5.84
C LEU A 747 -16.91 25.86 5.24
N THR A 748 -16.08 26.07 4.22
CA THR A 748 -15.21 25.01 3.69
C THR A 748 -14.18 24.55 4.72
N ALA A 749 -13.57 25.49 5.45
CA ALA A 749 -12.59 25.18 6.50
C ALA A 749 -13.19 24.31 7.61
N LEU A 750 -14.45 24.52 8.01
CA LEU A 750 -15.16 23.66 8.97
C LEU A 750 -15.20 22.20 8.50
N CYS A 751 -15.51 21.96 7.23
CA CYS A 751 -15.55 20.61 6.69
C CYS A 751 -14.16 19.97 6.59
N VAL A 752 -13.17 20.72 6.10
CA VAL A 752 -11.79 20.22 5.95
C VAL A 752 -11.13 19.94 7.32
N ALA A 753 -11.47 20.72 8.34
CA ALA A 753 -11.04 20.47 9.72
C ALA A 753 -11.75 19.27 10.37
N GLY A 754 -12.79 18.69 9.74
CA GLY A 754 -13.57 17.59 10.29
C GLY A 754 -14.64 17.99 11.30
N VAL A 755 -14.95 19.30 11.43
CA VAL A 755 -16.05 19.81 12.28
C VAL A 755 -17.40 19.35 11.74
N LEU A 756 -17.54 19.36 10.42
CA LEU A 756 -18.69 18.84 9.68
C LEU A 756 -18.22 17.78 8.68
N ASP A 757 -19.05 16.77 8.44
CA ASP A 757 -18.83 15.90 7.29
C ASP A 757 -19.31 16.55 5.99
N VAL A 758 -18.96 15.96 4.85
CA VAL A 758 -19.31 16.51 3.52
C VAL A 758 -20.82 16.70 3.35
N ARG A 759 -21.64 15.77 3.86
CA ARG A 759 -23.08 15.83 3.68
C ARG A 759 -23.67 16.97 4.50
N ASP A 760 -23.25 17.10 5.75
CA ASP A 760 -23.75 18.12 6.67
C ASP A 760 -23.24 19.52 6.30
N ALA A 761 -22.01 19.64 5.80
CA ALA A 761 -21.50 20.88 5.23
C ALA A 761 -22.31 21.31 3.99
N LEU A 762 -22.65 20.37 3.10
CA LEU A 762 -23.50 20.67 1.94
C LEU A 762 -24.92 21.08 2.34
N LYS A 763 -25.50 20.48 3.39
CA LYS A 763 -26.79 20.93 3.95
C LYS A 763 -26.69 22.36 4.48
N LEU A 764 -25.64 22.67 5.24
CA LEU A 764 -25.41 24.02 5.76
C LEU A 764 -25.34 25.05 4.63
N ILE A 765 -24.56 24.74 3.60
CA ILE A 765 -24.26 25.64 2.49
C ILE A 765 -25.49 25.85 1.60
N SER A 766 -26.14 24.76 1.20
CA SER A 766 -27.38 24.84 0.41
C SER A 766 -28.52 25.47 1.18
N GLY A 767 -28.68 25.14 2.47
CA GLY A 767 -29.68 25.75 3.35
C GLY A 767 -29.46 27.26 3.48
N ARG A 768 -28.22 27.72 3.70
CA ARG A 768 -27.87 29.14 3.71
C ARG A 768 -28.23 29.82 2.38
N ALA A 769 -27.84 29.22 1.26
CA ALA A 769 -28.12 29.77 -0.06
C ALA A 769 -29.63 29.86 -0.35
N LEU A 770 -30.40 28.84 0.05
CA LEU A 770 -31.87 28.83 -0.06
C LEU A 770 -32.51 29.94 0.78
N LEU A 771 -32.01 30.18 2.01
CA LEU A 771 -32.50 31.27 2.84
C LEU A 771 -32.22 32.63 2.19
N ILE A 772 -31.02 32.83 1.65
CA ILE A 772 -30.67 34.06 0.90
C ILE A 772 -31.60 34.22 -0.31
N GLN A 773 -31.90 33.16 -1.03
CA GLN A 773 -32.74 33.23 -2.23
C GLN A 773 -34.22 33.49 -1.92
N ASN A 774 -34.75 32.94 -0.82
CA ASN A 774 -36.19 32.92 -0.56
C ASN A 774 -36.67 33.86 0.54
N LYS A 775 -35.78 34.26 1.47
CA LYS A 775 -36.15 35.03 2.67
C LYS A 775 -35.38 36.34 2.82
N TRP A 776 -34.45 36.64 1.91
CA TRP A 776 -33.77 37.93 1.92
C TRP A 776 -34.76 39.07 1.63
N SER A 777 -34.51 40.24 2.20
CA SER A 777 -35.33 41.43 1.97
C SER A 777 -35.47 41.76 0.48
N ALA A 778 -36.54 42.46 0.09
CA ALA A 778 -36.76 42.86 -1.31
C ALA A 778 -35.58 43.65 -1.91
N GLU A 779 -34.77 44.30 -1.07
CA GLU A 779 -33.52 44.94 -1.47
C GLU A 779 -32.31 44.02 -1.17
N PRO A 780 -31.57 43.55 -2.20
CA PRO A 780 -30.41 42.67 -2.02
C PRO A 780 -29.17 43.40 -1.48
N GLY A 781 -29.09 44.72 -1.68
CA GLY A 781 -27.94 45.56 -1.32
C GLY A 781 -26.72 45.37 -2.24
N ARG A 782 -25.67 46.16 -2.00
CA ARG A 782 -24.41 46.15 -2.78
C ARG A 782 -23.20 46.10 -1.86
N MET A 783 -22.08 45.61 -2.41
CA MET A 783 -20.77 45.62 -1.75
C MET A 783 -19.73 46.34 -2.61
N LEU A 784 -18.90 47.16 -1.97
CA LEU A 784 -17.90 48.00 -2.62
C LEU A 784 -16.52 47.76 -1.96
N SER A 785 -15.53 47.38 -2.76
CA SER A 785 -14.12 47.38 -2.34
C SER A 785 -13.62 48.83 -2.30
N VAL A 786 -12.90 49.18 -1.23
CA VAL A 786 -12.42 50.54 -0.97
C VAL A 786 -10.93 50.48 -0.67
N ASP A 787 -10.13 51.20 -1.45
CA ASP A 787 -8.67 51.28 -1.27
C ASP A 787 -8.31 52.43 -0.30
N ALA A 788 -8.65 52.26 0.98
CA ALA A 788 -8.37 53.20 2.06
C ALA A 788 -8.12 52.46 3.39
N ASP A 789 -7.70 53.16 4.45
CA ASP A 789 -7.61 52.59 5.79
C ASP A 789 -8.96 52.62 6.54
N ALA A 790 -9.04 51.88 7.65
CA ALA A 790 -10.27 51.75 8.43
C ALA A 790 -10.77 53.09 8.98
N ALA A 791 -9.87 53.97 9.46
CA ALA A 791 -10.23 55.26 10.04
C ALA A 791 -10.86 56.19 8.99
N THR A 792 -10.34 56.17 7.77
CA THR A 792 -10.86 56.93 6.64
C THR A 792 -12.25 56.44 6.24
N VAL A 793 -12.44 55.13 6.12
CA VAL A 793 -13.74 54.52 5.80
C VAL A 793 -14.77 54.81 6.89
N GLU A 794 -14.40 54.67 8.16
CA GLU A 794 -15.26 55.00 9.30
C GLU A 794 -15.61 56.49 9.34
N GLY A 795 -14.67 57.38 8.99
CA GLY A 795 -14.93 58.82 8.87
C GLY A 795 -15.97 59.16 7.81
N ILE A 796 -15.90 58.49 6.65
CA ILE A 796 -16.90 58.66 5.58
C ILE A 796 -18.27 58.13 6.05
N ILE A 797 -18.32 56.93 6.64
CA ILE A 797 -19.55 56.34 7.16
C ILE A 797 -20.19 57.26 8.21
N GLY A 798 -19.39 57.82 9.13
CA GLY A 798 -19.86 58.72 10.18
C GLY A 798 -20.37 60.07 9.67
N SER A 799 -20.02 60.46 8.44
CA SER A 799 -20.52 61.69 7.79
C SER A 799 -21.85 61.51 7.05
N MET A 800 -22.35 60.26 6.93
CA MET A 800 -23.61 59.93 6.25
C MET A 800 -24.82 60.22 7.15
N LEU A 801 -25.98 60.49 6.55
CA LEU A 801 -27.22 60.81 7.29
C LEU A 801 -27.83 59.56 7.96
N ASP A 802 -28.57 59.77 9.06
CA ASP A 802 -29.35 58.71 9.70
C ASP A 802 -30.36 58.09 8.71
N GLY A 803 -30.22 56.79 8.47
CA GLY A 803 -30.99 56.03 7.47
C GLY A 803 -30.18 55.55 6.26
N GLU A 804 -28.95 56.04 6.08
CA GLU A 804 -28.04 55.64 5.00
C GLU A 804 -26.96 54.66 5.51
N LYS A 805 -27.38 53.57 6.14
CA LYS A 805 -26.46 52.66 6.83
C LYS A 805 -25.54 51.92 5.85
N VAL A 806 -24.24 52.18 6.00
CA VAL A 806 -23.14 51.42 5.37
C VAL A 806 -22.29 50.81 6.49
N GLU A 807 -22.01 49.52 6.40
CA GLU A 807 -21.19 48.79 7.36
C GLU A 807 -19.91 48.27 6.70
N ILE A 808 -18.83 48.14 7.48
CA ILE A 808 -17.60 47.48 7.04
C ILE A 808 -17.82 45.97 7.08
N ALA A 809 -17.81 45.34 5.91
CA ALA A 809 -18.00 43.90 5.73
C ALA A 809 -16.69 43.11 5.85
N CYS A 810 -15.57 43.63 5.32
CA CYS A 810 -14.29 42.92 5.31
C CYS A 810 -13.11 43.87 5.54
N LEU A 811 -12.12 43.40 6.32
CA LEU A 811 -10.83 44.05 6.54
C LEU A 811 -9.73 43.17 5.92
N ASN A 812 -9.49 43.36 4.63
CA ASN A 812 -8.64 42.46 3.83
C ASN A 812 -7.16 42.84 3.87
N ALA A 813 -6.85 44.13 4.04
CA ALA A 813 -5.50 44.66 4.24
C ALA A 813 -5.60 45.99 5.01
N PRO A 814 -4.47 46.53 5.54
CA PRO A 814 -4.46 47.85 6.18
C PRO A 814 -5.00 48.98 5.31
N SER A 815 -4.91 48.85 3.98
CA SER A 815 -5.39 49.83 2.99
C SER A 815 -6.38 49.23 1.98
N ASN A 816 -7.09 48.16 2.33
CA ASN A 816 -8.13 47.57 1.48
C ASN A 816 -9.25 46.96 2.34
N LEU A 817 -10.41 47.60 2.28
CA LEU A 817 -11.62 47.19 2.99
C LEU A 817 -12.77 46.93 2.01
N VAL A 818 -13.82 46.29 2.50
CA VAL A 818 -15.08 46.15 1.77
C VAL A 818 -16.19 46.70 2.64
N VAL A 819 -17.01 47.58 2.06
CA VAL A 819 -18.24 48.08 2.68
C VAL A 819 -19.47 47.45 2.04
N ALA A 820 -20.54 47.34 2.81
CA ALA A 820 -21.81 46.74 2.40
C ALA A 820 -23.00 47.56 2.92
N GLY A 821 -24.06 47.65 2.12
CA GLY A 821 -25.26 48.40 2.48
C GLY A 821 -26.33 48.35 1.39
N THR A 822 -27.39 49.13 1.57
CA THR A 822 -28.44 49.33 0.55
C THR A 822 -27.86 49.95 -0.72
N GLU A 823 -28.54 49.79 -1.85
CA GLU A 823 -28.04 50.32 -3.12
C GLU A 823 -27.91 51.85 -3.06
N ALA A 824 -28.90 52.52 -2.47
CA ALA A 824 -28.89 53.95 -2.28
C ALA A 824 -27.76 54.42 -1.34
N ALA A 825 -27.49 53.69 -0.24
CA ALA A 825 -26.42 54.04 0.70
C ALA A 825 -25.04 53.85 0.07
N ILE A 826 -24.81 52.75 -0.65
CA ILE A 826 -23.54 52.48 -1.34
C ILE A 826 -23.27 53.52 -2.44
N ALA A 827 -24.28 53.93 -3.21
CA ALA A 827 -24.11 54.99 -4.21
C ALA A 827 -23.69 56.34 -3.61
N LYS A 828 -24.21 56.67 -2.42
CA LYS A 828 -23.81 57.87 -1.67
C LYS A 828 -22.39 57.74 -1.10
N PHE A 829 -22.07 56.59 -0.52
CA PHE A 829 -20.72 56.30 -0.07
C PHE A 829 -19.69 56.39 -1.21
N GLU A 830 -19.99 55.80 -2.37
CA GLU A 830 -19.15 55.85 -3.56
C GLU A 830 -18.89 57.30 -4.01
N LYS A 831 -19.92 58.16 -3.97
CA LYS A 831 -19.77 59.59 -4.27
C LYS A 831 -18.88 60.31 -3.25
N ALA A 832 -19.03 60.01 -1.96
CA ALA A 832 -18.22 60.58 -0.89
C ALA A 832 -16.76 60.11 -0.97
N ALA A 833 -16.53 58.83 -1.29
CA ALA A 833 -15.21 58.25 -1.52
C ALA A 833 -14.51 58.91 -2.71
N HIS A 834 -15.18 59.06 -3.86
CA HIS A 834 -14.63 59.78 -5.00
C HIS A 834 -14.34 61.26 -4.71
N SER A 835 -15.15 61.91 -3.87
CA SER A 835 -14.90 63.29 -3.42
C SER A 835 -13.67 63.42 -2.52
N SER A 836 -13.22 62.30 -1.94
CA SER A 836 -12.04 62.20 -1.07
C SER A 836 -10.83 61.58 -1.81
N ASP A 837 -10.90 61.45 -3.14
CA ASP A 837 -9.87 60.84 -4.00
C ASP A 837 -9.56 59.35 -3.65
N ILE A 838 -10.56 58.62 -3.17
CA ILE A 838 -10.45 57.21 -2.81
C ILE A 838 -10.94 56.33 -3.96
N ASN A 839 -10.11 55.38 -4.38
CA ASN A 839 -10.48 54.39 -5.38
C ASN A 839 -11.45 53.36 -4.81
N VAL A 840 -12.54 53.13 -5.53
CA VAL A 840 -13.58 52.16 -5.17
C VAL A 840 -13.94 51.25 -6.33
N ARG A 841 -14.35 50.02 -6.02
CA ARG A 841 -14.73 49.02 -7.02
C ARG A 841 -15.90 48.17 -6.56
N GLN A 842 -16.96 48.12 -7.36
CA GLN A 842 -18.11 47.25 -7.08
C GLN A 842 -17.73 45.77 -7.17
N LEU A 843 -18.12 45.00 -6.15
CA LEU A 843 -17.95 43.55 -6.13
C LEU A 843 -19.06 42.86 -6.93
N GLN A 844 -18.68 41.82 -7.66
CA GLN A 844 -19.58 40.97 -8.44
C GLN A 844 -20.20 39.89 -7.54
N VAL A 845 -21.01 40.33 -6.58
CA VAL A 845 -21.76 39.49 -5.63
C VAL A 845 -23.23 39.88 -5.68
N THR A 846 -24.11 38.94 -5.31
CA THR A 846 -25.56 39.11 -5.46
C THR A 846 -26.20 39.94 -4.34
N HIS A 847 -25.63 39.92 -3.14
CA HIS A 847 -26.20 40.55 -1.95
C HIS A 847 -25.12 41.26 -1.11
N ALA A 848 -25.55 42.17 -0.24
CA ALA A 848 -24.72 42.84 0.76
C ALA A 848 -24.44 41.94 1.99
N PHE A 849 -23.52 40.99 1.85
CA PHE A 849 -23.11 40.09 2.94
C PHE A 849 -22.35 40.83 4.06
N HIS A 850 -22.34 40.25 5.27
CA HIS A 850 -21.70 40.82 6.46
C HIS A 850 -22.23 42.22 6.80
N SER A 851 -23.54 42.41 6.60
CA SER A 851 -24.26 43.64 6.94
C SER A 851 -25.56 43.32 7.68
N ASN A 852 -26.22 44.36 8.20
CA ASN A 852 -27.55 44.27 8.80
C ASN A 852 -28.62 43.69 7.86
N LEU A 853 -28.39 43.70 6.54
CA LEU A 853 -29.31 43.08 5.58
C LEU A 853 -29.37 41.54 5.73
N VAL A 854 -28.35 40.92 6.34
CA VAL A 854 -28.34 39.48 6.65
C VAL A 854 -29.30 39.14 7.80
N ASP A 855 -29.66 40.10 8.66
CA ASP A 855 -30.43 39.85 9.89
C ASP A 855 -31.79 39.16 9.61
N CYS A 856 -32.37 39.37 8.43
CA CYS A 856 -33.62 38.75 7.99
C CYS A 856 -33.58 37.21 7.89
N ILE A 857 -32.40 36.61 7.69
CA ILE A 857 -32.22 35.16 7.56
C ILE A 857 -31.56 34.51 8.78
N MET A 858 -31.06 35.30 9.74
CA MET A 858 -30.21 34.82 10.83
C MET A 858 -30.90 33.82 11.75
N HIS A 859 -32.19 34.01 12.04
CA HIS A 859 -32.95 33.11 12.91
C HIS A 859 -33.06 31.70 12.31
N ASP A 860 -33.50 31.60 11.05
CA ASP A 860 -33.62 30.33 10.35
C ASP A 860 -32.24 29.69 10.09
N TYR A 861 -31.23 30.51 9.80
CA TYR A 861 -29.88 30.01 9.57
C TYR A 861 -29.29 29.36 10.83
N LEU A 862 -29.52 29.95 12.00
CA LEU A 862 -29.11 29.37 13.28
C LEU A 862 -29.81 28.03 13.54
N GLN A 863 -31.11 27.91 13.25
CA GLN A 863 -31.84 26.64 13.38
C GLN A 863 -31.22 25.53 12.53
N ILE A 864 -30.88 25.83 11.27
CA ILE A 864 -30.21 24.87 10.39
C ILE A 864 -28.91 24.35 11.02
N ILE A 865 -28.12 25.24 11.64
CA ILE A 865 -26.83 24.85 12.24
C ILE A 865 -27.02 24.05 13.53
N GLN A 866 -28.02 24.37 14.34
CA GLN A 866 -28.31 23.67 15.60
C GLN A 866 -28.65 22.19 15.39
N ASP A 867 -29.21 21.84 14.23
CA ASP A 867 -29.52 20.46 13.84
C ASP A 867 -28.29 19.69 13.31
N LEU A 868 -27.13 20.33 13.15
CA LEU A 868 -25.93 19.69 12.61
C LEU A 868 -25.03 19.13 13.72
N PRO A 869 -24.49 17.92 13.56
CA PRO A 869 -23.57 17.31 14.52
C PRO A 869 -22.17 17.94 14.41
N LEU A 870 -21.91 19.00 15.19
CA LEU A 870 -20.61 19.66 15.25
C LEU A 870 -19.58 18.83 16.03
N LYS A 871 -18.38 18.66 15.46
CA LYS A 871 -17.24 17.96 16.08
C LYS A 871 -16.09 18.92 16.36
N ASN A 872 -15.15 18.48 17.20
CA ASN A 872 -13.91 19.23 17.42
C ASN A 872 -13.03 19.20 16.16
N PRO A 873 -12.38 20.32 15.81
CA PRO A 873 -11.51 20.39 14.64
C PRO A 873 -10.25 19.54 14.83
N ILE A 874 -9.91 18.73 13.83
CA ILE A 874 -8.69 17.92 13.74
C ILE A 874 -7.51 18.79 13.26
N ILE A 875 -7.79 19.79 12.42
CA ILE A 875 -6.84 20.80 11.96
C ILE A 875 -7.26 22.16 12.54
N PRO A 876 -6.37 22.92 13.21
CA PRO A 876 -6.72 24.21 13.79
C PRO A 876 -7.29 25.18 12.75
N ILE A 877 -8.43 25.81 13.06
CA ILE A 877 -9.04 26.85 12.22
C ILE A 877 -8.77 28.21 12.87
N GLU A 878 -8.23 29.15 12.10
CA GLU A 878 -8.11 30.54 12.52
C GLU A 878 -9.37 31.32 12.12
N PRO A 879 -10.13 31.87 13.09
CA PRO A 879 -11.33 32.64 12.79
C PRO A 879 -10.99 34.01 12.21
N CYS A 880 -11.74 34.49 11.22
CA CYS A 880 -11.61 35.88 10.76
C CYS A 880 -12.37 36.84 11.67
N SER A 881 -12.01 36.87 12.96
CA SER A 881 -12.58 37.72 13.99
C SER A 881 -11.53 38.62 14.66
N LYS A 882 -11.95 39.62 15.44
CA LYS A 882 -11.05 40.50 16.21
C LYS A 882 -10.18 39.72 17.22
N SER A 883 -10.70 38.66 17.82
CA SER A 883 -9.99 37.84 18.81
C SER A 883 -9.73 36.41 18.31
N ALA A 884 -8.73 35.75 18.91
CA ALA A 884 -8.33 34.39 18.53
C ALA A 884 -9.27 33.31 19.11
N ASP A 885 -9.89 33.58 20.26
CA ASP A 885 -10.59 32.57 21.07
C ASP A 885 -11.91 32.08 20.45
N ALA A 886 -12.40 32.76 19.41
CA ALA A 886 -13.74 32.56 18.89
C ALA A 886 -14.01 31.12 18.42
N TRP A 887 -13.01 30.35 17.97
CA TRP A 887 -13.22 29.02 17.36
C TRP A 887 -12.49 27.88 18.08
N ALA A 888 -12.01 28.10 19.31
CA ALA A 888 -11.49 27.02 20.16
C ALA A 888 -12.61 26.05 20.61
N ASN A 889 -13.81 26.58 20.83
CA ASN A 889 -15.05 25.83 21.10
C ASN A 889 -16.13 26.26 20.09
N ILE A 890 -16.23 25.55 18.97
CA ILE A 890 -17.15 25.92 17.89
C ILE A 890 -18.59 25.64 18.31
N THR A 891 -19.42 26.69 18.35
CA THR A 891 -20.86 26.59 18.63
C THR A 891 -21.69 26.97 17.41
N PRO A 892 -22.97 26.56 17.33
CA PRO A 892 -23.87 26.98 16.27
C PRO A 892 -23.95 28.50 16.12
N ASP A 893 -23.99 29.24 17.23
CA ASP A 893 -24.01 30.71 17.25
C ASP A 893 -22.79 31.33 16.59
N LEU A 894 -21.60 30.78 16.82
CA LEU A 894 -20.36 31.28 16.23
C LEU A 894 -20.33 31.09 14.71
N ILE A 895 -20.82 29.92 14.23
CA ILE A 895 -20.95 29.64 12.80
C ILE A 895 -22.01 30.55 12.17
N ALA A 896 -23.14 30.77 12.85
CA ALA A 896 -24.20 31.65 12.34
C ALA A 896 -23.69 33.09 12.20
N ARG A 897 -23.09 33.63 13.27
CA ARG A 897 -22.55 35.00 13.31
C ARG A 897 -21.50 35.27 12.25
N GLN A 898 -20.76 34.26 11.80
CA GLN A 898 -19.82 34.40 10.69
C GLN A 898 -20.46 35.03 9.44
N SER A 899 -21.75 34.81 9.17
CA SER A 899 -22.46 35.40 8.02
C SER A 899 -22.86 36.87 8.22
N ARG A 900 -22.90 37.36 9.47
CA ARG A 900 -23.32 38.72 9.85
C ARG A 900 -22.15 39.62 10.28
N ASP A 901 -21.18 39.07 10.99
CA ASP A 901 -20.03 39.80 11.54
C ASP A 901 -19.01 40.16 10.45
N PRO A 902 -18.24 41.26 10.61
CA PRO A 902 -17.18 41.63 9.68
C PRO A 902 -16.06 40.58 9.61
N VAL A 903 -15.46 40.43 8.43
CA VAL A 903 -14.36 39.49 8.18
C VAL A 903 -13.01 40.16 8.47
N TYR A 904 -12.40 39.85 9.61
CA TYR A 904 -11.07 40.30 10.04
C TYR A 904 -9.96 39.41 9.48
N PHE A 905 -9.80 39.41 8.14
CA PHE A 905 -8.90 38.48 7.45
C PHE A 905 -7.42 38.81 7.70
N THR A 906 -7.06 40.10 7.71
CA THR A 906 -5.68 40.54 7.95
C THR A 906 -5.20 40.10 9.33
N GLU A 907 -6.05 40.28 10.34
CA GLU A 907 -5.79 39.93 11.73
C GLU A 907 -5.62 38.42 11.89
N ALA A 908 -6.47 37.61 11.24
CA ALA A 908 -6.33 36.15 11.22
C ALA A 908 -4.97 35.73 10.64
N ILE A 909 -4.56 36.30 9.50
CA ILE A 909 -3.26 36.00 8.88
C ILE A 909 -2.10 36.41 9.79
N LEU A 910 -2.16 37.58 10.43
CA LEU A 910 -1.14 38.05 11.35
C LEU A 910 -1.01 37.15 12.59
N ARG A 911 -2.13 36.65 13.14
CA ARG A 911 -2.10 35.71 14.27
C ARG A 911 -1.50 34.37 13.90
N ILE A 912 -1.81 33.85 12.71
CA ILE A 912 -1.17 32.63 12.19
C ILE A 912 0.34 32.84 12.06
N GLU A 913 0.77 33.97 11.51
CA GLU A 913 2.19 34.29 11.36
C GLU A 913 2.89 34.47 12.72
N GLN A 914 2.24 35.10 13.70
CA GLN A 914 2.76 35.19 15.06
C GLN A 914 2.94 33.80 15.71
N ARG A 915 2.02 32.86 15.43
CA ARG A 915 2.03 31.50 16.00
C ARG A 915 2.96 30.54 15.29
N LEU A 916 3.05 30.59 13.96
CA LEU A 916 3.75 29.60 13.13
C LEU A 916 5.01 30.15 12.45
N GLY A 917 5.24 31.46 12.49
CA GLY A 917 6.24 32.15 11.67
C GLY A 917 5.82 32.25 10.19
N PRO A 918 6.77 32.61 9.29
CA PRO A 918 6.50 32.69 7.86
C PRO A 918 6.06 31.34 7.29
N PHE A 919 4.88 31.29 6.69
CA PHE A 919 4.27 30.07 6.16
C PHE A 919 4.14 30.07 4.63
N LEU A 920 4.05 28.87 4.05
CA LEU A 920 3.73 28.66 2.63
C LEU A 920 2.25 29.03 2.40
N GLY A 921 2.01 30.04 1.56
CA GLY A 921 0.68 30.63 1.31
C GLY A 921 0.68 32.17 1.30
N ARG A 922 1.76 32.80 1.79
CA ARG A 922 1.99 34.25 1.68
C ARG A 922 2.99 34.53 0.56
N ARG A 923 2.57 35.16 -0.56
CA ARG A 923 3.55 35.74 -1.51
C ARG A 923 4.17 37.00 -0.89
N PRO A 924 5.51 37.17 -0.90
CA PRO A 924 6.13 38.40 -0.45
C PRO A 924 6.08 39.49 -1.56
N ARG A 925 5.79 40.73 -1.14
CA ARG A 925 6.17 42.01 -1.77
C ARG A 925 5.62 42.30 -3.18
N ARG A 926 4.35 42.74 -3.27
CA ARG A 926 3.87 43.87 -4.12
C ARG A 926 2.41 44.18 -3.74
N PRO A 927 1.98 45.45 -3.69
CA PRO A 927 0.56 45.78 -3.57
C PRO A 927 -0.11 45.33 -4.88
N ILE A 928 -0.93 44.29 -4.81
CA ILE A 928 -1.77 43.86 -5.93
C ILE A 928 -3.07 44.66 -5.82
N PRO A 929 -3.58 45.27 -6.92
CA PRO A 929 -4.88 45.94 -6.91
C PRO A 929 -5.98 44.98 -6.47
N SER A 930 -6.95 45.54 -5.73
CA SER A 930 -8.23 44.95 -5.31
C SER A 930 -8.70 43.76 -6.17
N THR A 931 -9.01 42.62 -5.50
CA THR A 931 -9.53 41.31 -6.00
C THR A 931 -8.58 40.13 -6.19
N ARG A 932 -7.26 40.23 -5.95
CA ARG A 932 -6.34 39.08 -6.09
C ARG A 932 -5.44 38.85 -4.87
N TYR A 933 -6.02 38.30 -3.80
CA TYR A 933 -5.27 37.37 -2.96
C TYR A 933 -5.20 36.03 -3.71
N SER A 934 -4.22 35.86 -4.59
CA SER A 934 -3.95 34.59 -5.28
C SER A 934 -3.19 33.63 -4.36
N PHE A 935 -3.90 33.19 -3.32
CA PHE A 935 -3.93 31.81 -2.83
C PHE A 935 -5.40 31.44 -2.62
N THR A 936 -6.17 31.53 -3.69
CA THR A 936 -7.27 30.60 -3.90
C THR A 936 -6.61 29.24 -4.15
N VAL A 937 -7.32 28.13 -3.93
CA VAL A 937 -7.28 27.05 -4.93
C VAL A 937 -7.64 27.72 -6.26
N GLN A 938 -6.66 28.34 -6.94
CA GLN A 938 -6.91 29.08 -8.16
C GLN A 938 -7.09 28.00 -9.22
N THR A 939 -8.35 27.83 -9.55
CA THR A 939 -8.91 27.27 -10.77
C THR A 939 -8.34 27.83 -12.08
N GLN A 940 -7.29 28.66 -12.06
CA GLN A 940 -6.50 28.94 -13.25
C GLN A 940 -5.38 27.90 -13.35
N TRP A 941 -5.78 26.70 -13.79
CA TRP A 941 -4.90 25.81 -14.52
C TRP A 941 -4.61 26.49 -15.86
N HIS A 942 -3.50 27.23 -15.93
CA HIS A 942 -2.92 27.58 -17.23
C HIS A 942 -2.06 26.38 -17.67
N PRO A 943 -2.16 25.98 -18.96
CA PRO A 943 -1.48 24.80 -19.50
C PRO A 943 0.04 24.86 -19.36
#